data_AF-W2X2S3-F1
#
_entry.id   AF-W2X2S3-F1
#
_cell.length_a   1.000
_cell.length_b   1.000
_cell.length_c   1.000
_cell.angle_alpha   90.00
_cell.angle_beta   90.00
_cell.angle_gamma   90.00
#
_symmetry.space_group_name_H-M   'P 1'
#
loop_
_entity.id
_entity.type
_entity.pdbx_description
1 polymer ?
#
loop_
_entity_poly.entity_id
_entity_poly.type
_entity_poly.pdbx_seq_one_letter_code
_entity_poly.pdbx_strand_id
1 'polypeptide(L)'
;MLAVPTSTRARVAPNQLLGTCFDDDWVASISNNLSISATDRDSFGTLVNPYLHGALSTPRFRVGDQRTAHARDQLFQSDCMPSDSVFYGVGARIDSDGNIIESGRVNGTLVMEIDTWSSHSLSTLVVAILAQELLGYEVSFFQASGSADMTQRMSSVGTGICSPTHVNVEVWLDAATQRALTAYYNESSFVGSVGYDGLAGLFTSTSLIEAGLSATPAYSADFWRDYREKDALIRELRASILFNNAAHYPPKESGCADDALGCKDSCSKSEACTKRESNGGECLVVIMMDASYDVGYLQASLSNNDIPAYFCFLGISGAAKYVSEALASNTPVAFYNYQPDEFFQRHSGQVERVALPWATPERTAVNTGSFGENGYGEPTSNPVRVDFPRVLLGKYLAKILTSNVGGIASLMNMLTIQEKDMDSLLSGYNDMRDAGALSQTESYFAAACNWLRKPRNYHIWSQWLDPLPDCEYDIHFSFTLGGCDSSKEETFPRRAKFYWKSPRPDNISLPYTCDPYHLPNSGLPDTLVTSRSCSWLVENTNTWLIWVSLGTQPICDTSFYTYDVSECTSFGHREVTFRWLLPDAMNATFSSECTDGKALPDPVLIDCEYVPYNTAASKAVFVLACLFACVMLGCIGFVVYECEQPIVKRSQYQFLVTMLLGGVLMCYATVIYSGEPSRIVCALRPMLISWAFTLIFGSLVVKSMRVYRVFLSSAMKRVVLSAGTMMKVLVGFLIVDIVILVSRQLVSPSNAIVKAEAVSEIGGLAVDRVRCASSSSVFVGLLFIWKAVMLFGGLYLSILIRKVSSDFQESVWIFASACVVLFSSLLLLPMGYFVTLSAIAFFLFFSFIVLSATMLVMGLMLVPKMLQLHDLATSGASEVSKTVREKQTASSGSEDDAQVAPLPLRSGVSGGSRTSRSSKNIKMSNNSKSTKSTKSTKSGKKDSIRVSLRVPTTIRKTSASVSALNSTQVTTFSPTPMGPRPPWKWKKPDDTTSRAK
;
A
#
# COMPACT_ATOMS: atom_id res chain seq x y z
N MET A 1 -0.88 -1.33 -59.96
CA MET A 1 -1.92 -0.30 -60.30
C MET A 1 -2.34 -0.31 -61.77
N LEU A 2 -3.51 -0.88 -62.10
CA LEU A 2 -4.06 -0.88 -63.48
C LEU A 2 -5.13 0.19 -63.74
N ALA A 3 -4.98 0.93 -64.85
CA ALA A 3 -6.03 1.64 -65.61
C ALA A 3 -7.26 2.10 -64.80
N VAL A 4 -7.11 3.18 -64.03
CA VAL A 4 -8.17 3.77 -63.18
C VAL A 4 -9.48 3.99 -63.96
N PRO A 5 -10.56 3.24 -63.69
CA PRO A 5 -11.85 3.42 -64.35
C PRO A 5 -12.63 4.53 -63.61
N THR A 6 -12.15 5.77 -63.74
CA THR A 6 -12.65 6.96 -62.99
C THR A 6 -12.87 6.65 -61.51
N SER A 7 -11.76 6.53 -60.77
CA SER A 7 -11.69 6.03 -59.39
C SER A 7 -12.95 6.34 -58.57
N THR A 8 -13.58 5.30 -58.03
CA THR A 8 -14.49 5.42 -56.89
C THR A 8 -13.66 5.87 -55.69
N ARG A 9 -13.40 7.19 -55.66
CA ARG A 9 -12.79 7.95 -54.57
C ARG A 9 -13.33 7.45 -53.23
N ALA A 10 -12.45 7.33 -52.25
CA ALA A 10 -12.77 6.75 -50.96
C ALA A 10 -14.06 7.38 -50.41
N ARG A 11 -15.09 6.57 -50.19
CA ARG A 11 -16.40 7.02 -49.70
C ARG A 11 -16.46 7.13 -48.18
N VAL A 12 -15.51 6.49 -47.52
CA VAL A 12 -15.33 6.37 -46.07
C VAL A 12 -13.83 6.40 -45.78
N ALA A 13 -13.44 7.01 -44.66
CA ALA A 13 -12.03 7.00 -44.25
C ALA A 13 -11.61 5.57 -43.83
N PRO A 14 -10.36 5.11 -44.08
CA PRO A 14 -10.01 3.70 -43.90
C PRO A 14 -10.23 3.16 -42.48
N ASN A 15 -10.13 4.03 -41.47
CA ASN A 15 -10.36 3.68 -40.06
C ASN A 15 -11.84 3.75 -39.61
N GLN A 16 -12.78 4.20 -40.44
CA GLN A 16 -14.22 4.06 -40.18
C GLN A 16 -14.71 2.62 -40.35
N LEU A 17 -13.94 1.79 -41.07
CA LEU A 17 -14.26 0.38 -41.31
C LEU A 17 -13.79 -0.54 -40.16
N LEU A 18 -12.76 -0.11 -39.42
CA LEU A 18 -12.22 -0.84 -38.28
C LEU A 18 -13.22 -0.87 -37.11
N GLY A 19 -13.51 -2.07 -36.59
CA GLY A 19 -14.59 -2.33 -35.64
C GLY A 19 -15.76 -3.12 -36.24
N THR A 20 -15.61 -3.67 -37.45
CA THR A 20 -16.68 -4.37 -38.18
C THR A 20 -16.25 -5.71 -38.78
N CYS A 21 -14.98 -6.11 -38.67
CA CYS A 21 -14.49 -7.35 -39.26
C CYS A 21 -14.83 -8.60 -38.44
N PHE A 22 -14.84 -8.53 -37.10
CA PHE A 22 -15.14 -9.67 -36.23
C PHE A 22 -16.50 -9.50 -35.52
N ASP A 23 -17.35 -10.52 -35.64
CA ASP A 23 -18.71 -10.57 -35.09
C ASP A 23 -18.98 -11.94 -34.42
N ASP A 24 -20.09 -12.05 -33.69
CA ASP A 24 -20.45 -13.29 -32.98
C ASP A 24 -20.77 -14.46 -33.95
N ASP A 25 -21.22 -14.16 -35.17
CA ASP A 25 -21.43 -15.15 -36.24
C ASP A 25 -20.09 -15.76 -36.71
N TRP A 26 -19.03 -14.95 -36.80
CA TRP A 26 -17.66 -15.43 -37.03
C TRP A 26 -17.16 -16.27 -35.86
N VAL A 27 -17.37 -15.85 -34.61
CA VAL A 27 -17.01 -16.62 -33.41
C VAL A 27 -17.67 -18.00 -33.46
N ALA A 28 -18.97 -18.07 -33.71
CA ALA A 28 -19.71 -19.32 -33.86
C ALA A 28 -19.20 -20.15 -35.05
N SER A 29 -18.93 -19.52 -36.20
CA SER A 29 -18.40 -20.20 -37.39
C SER A 29 -17.03 -20.83 -37.15
N ILE A 30 -16.08 -20.12 -36.54
CA ILE A 30 -14.75 -20.65 -36.21
C ILE A 30 -14.84 -21.76 -35.17
N SER A 31 -15.62 -21.56 -34.11
CA SER A 31 -15.83 -22.55 -33.04
C SER A 31 -16.33 -23.88 -33.61
N ASN A 32 -17.33 -23.83 -34.51
CA ASN A 32 -17.87 -25.02 -35.18
C ASN A 32 -16.88 -25.64 -36.18
N ASN A 33 -16.20 -24.84 -37.01
CA ASN A 33 -15.28 -25.37 -38.04
C ASN A 33 -14.00 -25.99 -37.46
N LEU A 34 -13.52 -25.52 -36.30
CA LEU A 34 -12.28 -25.98 -35.68
C LEU A 34 -12.49 -26.86 -34.43
N SER A 35 -13.74 -27.01 -33.96
CA SER A 35 -14.09 -27.74 -32.72
C SER A 35 -13.42 -27.18 -31.46
N ILE A 36 -13.51 -25.87 -31.27
CA ILE A 36 -12.90 -25.09 -30.17
C ILE A 36 -13.93 -24.14 -29.53
N SER A 37 -13.71 -23.73 -28.27
CA SER A 37 -14.49 -22.66 -27.62
C SER A 37 -13.63 -21.45 -27.26
N ALA A 38 -14.26 -20.27 -27.29
CA ALA A 38 -13.73 -19.02 -26.74
C ALA A 38 -13.53 -19.05 -25.22
N THR A 39 -14.21 -19.97 -24.52
CA THR A 39 -14.16 -20.10 -23.05
C THR A 39 -13.20 -21.18 -22.55
N ASP A 40 -12.53 -21.91 -23.45
CA ASP A 40 -11.61 -22.98 -23.08
C ASP A 40 -10.41 -22.42 -22.32
N ARG A 41 -10.07 -23.05 -21.19
CA ARG A 41 -8.90 -22.73 -20.36
C ARG A 41 -8.01 -23.97 -20.20
N ASP A 42 -6.70 -23.75 -20.12
CA ASP A 42 -5.72 -24.83 -20.02
C ASP A 42 -5.56 -25.37 -18.58
N SER A 43 -4.55 -26.24 -18.36
CA SER A 43 -4.28 -26.82 -17.04
C SER A 43 -3.75 -25.84 -15.98
N PHE A 44 -3.27 -24.66 -16.40
CA PHE A 44 -2.85 -23.58 -15.51
C PHE A 44 -3.99 -22.59 -15.27
N GLY A 45 -4.95 -22.53 -16.21
CA GLY A 45 -6.11 -21.67 -16.17
C GLY A 45 -6.14 -20.63 -17.27
N THR A 46 -5.10 -20.50 -18.10
CA THR A 46 -5.01 -19.49 -19.15
C THR A 46 -6.01 -19.78 -20.27
N LEU A 47 -6.66 -18.75 -20.82
CA LEU A 47 -7.54 -18.91 -21.99
C LEU A 47 -6.76 -19.49 -23.19
N VAL A 48 -7.29 -20.55 -23.79
CA VAL A 48 -6.72 -21.22 -24.98
C VAL A 48 -7.00 -20.42 -26.26
N ASN A 49 -8.17 -19.75 -26.32
CA ASN A 49 -8.61 -18.97 -27.46
C ASN A 49 -8.97 -17.52 -27.05
N PRO A 50 -8.02 -16.73 -26.49
CA PRO A 50 -8.31 -15.42 -25.89
C PRO A 50 -8.82 -14.36 -26.90
N TYR A 51 -8.68 -14.63 -28.20
CA TYR A 51 -9.05 -13.74 -29.31
C TYR A 51 -10.23 -14.26 -30.15
N LEU A 52 -10.92 -15.30 -29.70
CA LEU A 52 -12.11 -15.84 -30.35
C LEU A 52 -13.36 -15.08 -29.86
N HIS A 53 -13.39 -13.76 -30.09
CA HIS A 53 -14.47 -12.86 -29.69
C HIS A 53 -14.78 -11.83 -30.80
N GLY A 54 -16.01 -11.30 -30.84
CA GLY A 54 -16.36 -10.18 -31.72
C GLY A 54 -15.56 -8.90 -31.41
N ALA A 55 -15.58 -7.93 -32.32
CA ALA A 55 -14.79 -6.70 -32.22
C ALA A 55 -15.04 -5.91 -30.92
N LEU A 56 -13.97 -5.42 -30.30
CA LEU A 56 -14.07 -4.62 -29.07
C LEU A 56 -14.75 -3.27 -29.33
N SER A 57 -15.90 -3.06 -28.70
CA SER A 57 -16.70 -1.83 -28.81
C SER A 57 -16.12 -0.62 -28.06
N THR A 58 -15.06 -0.82 -27.26
CA THR A 58 -14.35 0.24 -26.54
C THR A 58 -12.83 0.05 -26.61
N PRO A 59 -12.02 1.12 -26.51
CA PRO A 59 -10.55 0.98 -26.50
C PRO A 59 -10.05 0.37 -25.19
N ARG A 60 -9.26 -0.71 -25.29
CA ARG A 60 -8.53 -1.35 -24.19
C ARG A 60 -7.18 -0.67 -23.93
N PHE A 61 -6.50 -0.20 -24.98
CA PHE A 61 -5.15 0.38 -24.90
C PHE A 61 -5.07 1.73 -25.62
N ARG A 62 -4.10 2.56 -25.21
CA ARG A 62 -3.80 3.88 -25.77
C ARG A 62 -2.29 4.07 -25.89
N VAL A 63 -1.83 4.74 -26.95
CA VAL A 63 -0.39 5.02 -27.14
C VAL A 63 -0.03 6.31 -26.42
N GLY A 64 0.90 6.25 -25.46
CA GLY A 64 1.31 7.37 -24.60
C GLY A 64 2.30 8.36 -25.21
N ASP A 65 2.23 8.61 -26.52
CA ASP A 65 3.23 9.42 -27.23
C ASP A 65 2.98 10.93 -27.06
N GLN A 66 3.94 11.62 -26.44
CA GLN A 66 3.91 13.07 -26.23
C GLN A 66 3.86 13.86 -27.54
N ARG A 67 4.44 13.35 -28.63
CA ARG A 67 4.39 13.96 -29.97
C ARG A 67 2.93 14.08 -30.45
N THR A 68 2.11 13.06 -30.14
CA THR A 68 0.67 13.04 -30.48
C THR A 68 -0.21 13.88 -29.54
N ALA A 69 0.36 14.40 -28.44
CA ALA A 69 -0.37 15.25 -27.49
C ALA A 69 -0.39 16.75 -27.88
N HIS A 70 0.40 17.14 -28.88
CA HIS A 70 0.34 18.49 -29.47
C HIS A 70 -1.01 18.78 -30.12
N ALA A 71 -1.32 20.08 -30.26
CA ALA A 71 -2.59 20.54 -30.79
C ALA A 71 -2.72 20.24 -32.30
N ARG A 72 -3.96 20.07 -32.80
CA ARG A 72 -4.22 19.55 -34.15
C ARG A 72 -3.71 20.46 -35.27
N ASP A 73 -3.67 21.76 -35.02
CA ASP A 73 -3.11 22.83 -35.85
C ASP A 73 -1.57 22.79 -35.96
N GLN A 74 -0.88 21.98 -35.14
CA GLN A 74 0.57 21.79 -35.18
C GLN A 74 0.98 20.43 -35.75
N LEU A 75 0.02 19.54 -35.99
CA LEU A 75 0.25 18.16 -36.42
C LEU A 75 -0.40 17.91 -37.78
N PHE A 76 0.29 17.17 -38.66
CA PHE A 76 -0.16 16.78 -40.00
C PHE A 76 -0.63 17.96 -40.86
N GLN A 77 0.15 19.04 -40.82
CA GLN A 77 -0.02 20.25 -41.63
C GLN A 77 0.73 20.14 -42.97
N SER A 78 0.30 20.88 -43.99
CA SER A 78 0.81 20.77 -45.38
C SER A 78 2.25 21.22 -45.60
N ASP A 79 2.88 21.83 -44.60
CA ASP A 79 4.31 22.17 -44.56
C ASP A 79 5.18 21.08 -43.90
N CYS A 80 4.56 20.13 -43.19
CA CYS A 80 5.20 19.02 -42.48
C CYS A 80 5.13 17.67 -43.23
N MET A 81 4.28 17.56 -44.25
CA MET A 81 4.01 16.31 -44.95
C MET A 81 4.18 16.44 -46.48
N PRO A 82 4.47 15.34 -47.21
CA PRO A 82 4.44 15.32 -48.67
C PRO A 82 3.09 15.80 -49.25
N SER A 83 3.11 16.44 -50.41
CA SER A 83 1.93 17.07 -51.03
C SER A 83 0.82 16.10 -51.46
N ASP A 84 1.13 14.81 -51.52
CA ASP A 84 0.27 13.67 -51.86
C ASP A 84 -0.15 12.84 -50.63
N SER A 85 0.34 13.19 -49.44
CA SER A 85 0.08 12.49 -48.18
C SER A 85 -1.21 12.95 -47.50
N VAL A 86 -1.86 12.05 -46.75
CA VAL A 86 -3.20 12.24 -46.17
C VAL A 86 -3.29 11.59 -44.79
N PHE A 87 -3.73 12.33 -43.77
CA PHE A 87 -3.87 11.80 -42.40
C PHE A 87 -5.34 11.53 -42.01
N TYR A 88 -5.64 10.29 -41.65
CA TYR A 88 -6.96 9.84 -41.19
C TYR A 88 -6.92 9.50 -39.70
N GLY A 89 -7.20 10.48 -38.85
CA GLY A 89 -7.30 10.29 -37.40
C GLY A 89 -8.57 9.57 -36.97
N VAL A 90 -8.61 9.09 -35.73
CA VAL A 90 -9.81 8.42 -35.18
C VAL A 90 -11.00 9.38 -35.20
N GLY A 91 -12.08 8.96 -35.86
CA GLY A 91 -13.26 9.79 -36.11
C GLY A 91 -13.15 10.74 -37.32
N ALA A 92 -12.14 10.58 -38.18
CA ALA A 92 -12.02 11.37 -39.40
C ALA A 92 -13.22 11.16 -40.35
N ARG A 93 -13.50 12.15 -41.18
CA ARG A 93 -14.60 12.15 -42.17
C ARG A 93 -14.14 12.77 -43.48
N ILE A 94 -14.55 12.14 -44.58
CA ILE A 94 -14.29 12.60 -45.95
C ILE A 94 -15.61 12.89 -46.68
N ASP A 95 -15.53 13.68 -47.75
CA ASP A 95 -16.66 13.97 -48.65
C ASP A 95 -16.81 12.91 -49.76
N SER A 96 -17.78 13.11 -50.66
CA SER A 96 -18.02 12.25 -51.83
C SER A 96 -16.87 12.24 -52.84
N ASP A 97 -15.93 13.17 -52.71
CA ASP A 97 -14.77 13.34 -53.57
C ASP A 97 -13.46 12.86 -52.90
N GLY A 98 -13.57 12.30 -51.69
CA GLY A 98 -12.45 11.78 -50.91
C GLY A 98 -11.65 12.82 -50.13
N ASN A 99 -12.05 14.10 -50.14
CA ASN A 99 -11.35 15.16 -49.41
C ASN A 99 -11.69 15.10 -47.92
N ILE A 100 -10.72 15.41 -47.05
CA ILE A 100 -10.95 15.48 -45.59
C ILE A 100 -11.85 16.68 -45.25
N ILE A 101 -12.99 16.39 -44.62
CA ILE A 101 -13.85 17.37 -43.93
C ILE A 101 -13.38 17.53 -42.48
N GLU A 102 -13.10 16.40 -41.81
CA GLU A 102 -12.69 16.34 -40.40
C GLU A 102 -11.49 15.37 -40.29
N SER A 103 -10.34 15.81 -39.80
CA SER A 103 -9.10 14.99 -39.77
C SER A 103 -9.00 14.00 -38.61
N GLY A 104 -9.99 13.97 -37.70
CA GLY A 104 -10.02 13.10 -36.53
C GLY A 104 -8.95 13.38 -35.46
N ARG A 105 -8.96 12.57 -34.39
CA ARG A 105 -8.02 12.65 -33.26
C ARG A 105 -6.78 11.77 -33.49
N VAL A 106 -5.62 12.24 -33.05
CA VAL A 106 -4.38 11.43 -32.98
C VAL A 106 -3.94 11.09 -31.55
N ASN A 107 -4.20 11.96 -30.58
CA ASN A 107 -3.75 11.76 -29.20
C ASN A 107 -4.32 10.45 -28.61
N GLY A 108 -3.43 9.59 -28.12
CA GLY A 108 -3.74 8.26 -27.59
C GLY A 108 -3.92 7.15 -28.63
N THR A 109 -3.76 7.44 -29.93
CA THR A 109 -4.06 6.49 -31.03
C THR A 109 -2.79 5.85 -31.60
N LEU A 110 -2.94 4.63 -32.12
CA LEU A 110 -1.91 3.91 -32.87
C LEU A 110 -1.85 4.45 -34.30
N VAL A 111 -0.98 5.43 -34.56
CA VAL A 111 -0.69 5.90 -35.93
C VAL A 111 0.10 4.85 -36.70
N MET A 112 -0.52 4.30 -37.75
CA MET A 112 0.08 3.36 -38.70
C MET A 112 0.25 4.03 -40.06
N GLU A 113 1.38 3.79 -40.72
CA GLU A 113 1.61 4.22 -42.10
C GLU A 113 0.85 3.31 -43.07
N ILE A 114 0.31 3.85 -44.17
CA ILE A 114 -0.34 3.08 -45.24
C ILE A 114 0.03 3.65 -46.62
N ASP A 115 0.65 2.86 -47.50
CA ASP A 115 1.01 3.33 -48.85
C ASP A 115 -0.06 2.93 -49.89
N THR A 116 0.02 3.61 -51.03
CA THR A 116 -0.88 3.58 -52.19
C THR A 116 -0.88 2.26 -52.97
N TRP A 117 0.14 1.42 -52.82
CA TRP A 117 0.23 0.12 -53.49
C TRP A 117 -0.42 -1.01 -52.69
N SER A 118 -0.91 -2.02 -53.41
CA SER A 118 -1.89 -2.96 -52.88
C SER A 118 -1.38 -3.86 -51.75
N SER A 119 -0.13 -4.36 -51.81
CA SER A 119 0.43 -5.21 -50.74
C SER A 119 0.54 -4.44 -49.42
N HIS A 120 0.98 -3.18 -49.46
CA HIS A 120 1.12 -2.33 -48.26
C HIS A 120 -0.23 -2.03 -47.63
N SER A 121 -1.19 -1.59 -48.44
CA SER A 121 -2.57 -1.38 -47.98
C SER A 121 -3.17 -2.66 -47.35
N LEU A 122 -2.97 -3.83 -47.97
CA LEU A 122 -3.50 -5.10 -47.47
C LEU A 122 -2.78 -5.60 -46.20
N SER A 123 -1.45 -5.55 -46.16
CA SER A 123 -0.64 -5.99 -45.01
C SER A 123 -0.87 -5.08 -43.79
N THR A 124 -0.94 -3.77 -44.02
CA THR A 124 -1.29 -2.76 -43.01
C THR A 124 -2.70 -2.94 -42.47
N LEU A 125 -3.70 -3.20 -43.33
CA LEU A 125 -5.09 -3.41 -42.87
C LEU A 125 -5.26 -4.72 -42.09
N VAL A 126 -4.55 -5.79 -42.44
CA VAL A 126 -4.50 -7.03 -41.63
C VAL A 126 -4.02 -6.73 -40.21
N VAL A 127 -2.95 -5.93 -40.05
CA VAL A 127 -2.45 -5.53 -38.72
C VAL A 127 -3.41 -4.58 -38.01
N ALA A 128 -3.99 -3.60 -38.72
CA ALA A 128 -4.88 -2.61 -38.14
C ALA A 128 -6.19 -3.22 -37.60
N ILE A 129 -6.76 -4.20 -38.31
CA ILE A 129 -7.95 -4.95 -37.85
C ILE A 129 -7.61 -5.71 -36.56
N LEU A 130 -6.50 -6.45 -36.51
CA LEU A 130 -6.07 -7.16 -35.31
C LEU A 130 -5.78 -6.19 -34.13
N ALA A 131 -5.15 -5.05 -34.42
CA ALA A 131 -4.81 -4.04 -33.41
C ALA A 131 -6.04 -3.32 -32.83
N GLN A 132 -7.02 -2.96 -33.66
CA GLN A 132 -8.23 -2.27 -33.19
C GLN A 132 -9.26 -3.24 -32.62
N GLU A 133 -9.61 -4.31 -33.35
CA GLU A 133 -10.77 -5.14 -33.01
C GLU A 133 -10.48 -6.19 -31.93
N LEU A 134 -9.23 -6.68 -31.83
CA LEU A 134 -8.86 -7.77 -30.91
C LEU A 134 -7.91 -7.34 -29.78
N LEU A 135 -6.87 -6.56 -30.08
CA LEU A 135 -6.01 -5.97 -29.03
C LEU A 135 -6.71 -4.78 -28.35
N GLY A 136 -7.46 -3.96 -29.09
CA GLY A 136 -8.24 -2.84 -28.54
C GLY A 136 -7.53 -1.49 -28.52
N TYR A 137 -6.65 -1.22 -29.48
CA TYR A 137 -6.18 0.15 -29.74
C TYR A 137 -7.23 0.95 -30.55
N GLU A 138 -7.10 2.27 -30.60
CA GLU A 138 -7.73 3.07 -31.65
C GLU A 138 -6.69 3.37 -32.72
N VAL A 139 -6.95 3.05 -33.98
CA VAL A 139 -5.99 3.22 -35.08
C VAL A 139 -6.25 4.51 -35.87
N SER A 140 -5.17 5.26 -36.12
CA SER A 140 -5.12 6.35 -37.09
C SER A 140 -4.23 5.92 -38.26
N PHE A 141 -4.56 6.33 -39.48
CA PHE A 141 -3.70 6.09 -40.64
C PHE A 141 -2.99 7.37 -41.07
N PHE A 142 -1.70 7.26 -41.35
CA PHE A 142 -0.97 8.26 -42.13
C PHE A 142 -0.65 7.67 -43.50
N GLN A 143 -1.36 8.14 -44.53
CA GLN A 143 -1.09 7.78 -45.91
C GLN A 143 0.04 8.66 -46.42
N ALA A 144 1.14 8.05 -46.87
CA ALA A 144 2.25 8.75 -47.50
C ALA A 144 2.89 7.84 -48.55
N SER A 145 3.50 8.45 -49.57
CA SER A 145 4.34 7.73 -50.52
C SER A 145 5.77 7.64 -49.99
N GLY A 146 6.34 6.43 -50.04
CA GLY A 146 7.77 6.23 -49.89
C GLY A 146 8.29 6.10 -48.45
N SER A 147 9.27 5.21 -48.31
CA SER A 147 9.79 4.74 -47.03
C SER A 147 10.93 5.56 -46.43
N ALA A 148 11.66 6.37 -47.22
CA ALA A 148 12.95 6.93 -46.82
C ALA A 148 12.92 7.74 -45.50
N ASP A 149 11.90 8.57 -45.30
CA ASP A 149 11.72 9.42 -44.10
C ASP A 149 10.91 8.75 -42.97
N MET A 150 10.47 7.50 -43.15
CA MET A 150 9.62 6.78 -42.17
C MET A 150 10.27 6.73 -40.78
N THR A 151 11.58 6.47 -40.67
CA THR A 151 12.23 6.45 -39.34
C THR A 151 12.40 7.84 -38.75
N GLN A 152 12.41 8.90 -39.55
CA GLN A 152 12.32 10.28 -39.05
C GLN A 152 10.92 10.54 -38.47
N ARG A 153 9.85 10.10 -39.16
CA ARG A 153 8.46 10.14 -38.67
C ARG A 153 8.25 9.33 -37.38
N MET A 154 9.06 8.29 -37.14
CA MET A 154 9.08 7.53 -35.89
C MET A 154 9.92 8.16 -34.76
N SER A 155 10.70 9.21 -35.04
CA SER A 155 11.60 9.85 -34.07
C SER A 155 10.99 11.08 -33.38
N SER A 156 11.65 11.57 -32.34
CA SER A 156 11.32 12.83 -31.65
C SER A 156 11.82 14.10 -32.38
N VAL A 157 12.38 13.97 -33.59
CA VAL A 157 13.00 15.07 -34.35
C VAL A 157 12.57 15.10 -35.82
N GLY A 158 12.81 16.22 -36.50
CA GLY A 158 12.43 16.40 -37.92
C GLY A 158 10.92 16.28 -38.14
N THR A 159 10.50 15.61 -39.21
CA THR A 159 9.08 15.34 -39.50
C THR A 159 8.36 14.64 -38.34
N GLY A 160 9.02 13.78 -37.56
CA GLY A 160 8.42 13.10 -36.41
C GLY A 160 7.89 14.02 -35.30
N ILE A 161 8.25 15.31 -35.29
CA ILE A 161 7.66 16.33 -34.39
C ILE A 161 6.20 16.62 -34.77
N CYS A 162 5.87 16.62 -36.07
CA CYS A 162 4.58 17.12 -36.58
C CYS A 162 3.80 16.09 -37.42
N SER A 163 4.42 15.08 -38.00
CA SER A 163 3.79 13.89 -38.59
C SER A 163 4.21 12.58 -37.88
N PRO A 164 3.97 12.46 -36.55
CA PRO A 164 4.40 11.30 -35.77
C PRO A 164 3.70 9.99 -36.19
N THR A 165 4.48 9.06 -36.74
CA THR A 165 4.08 7.67 -37.06
C THR A 165 4.62 6.72 -35.98
N HIS A 166 3.97 5.56 -35.77
CA HIS A 166 4.46 4.51 -34.87
C HIS A 166 4.70 3.13 -35.51
N VAL A 167 4.03 2.81 -36.62
CA VAL A 167 4.15 1.50 -37.30
C VAL A 167 4.26 1.70 -38.81
N ASN A 168 5.15 0.98 -39.47
CA ASN A 168 5.07 0.70 -40.91
C ASN A 168 5.29 -0.81 -41.11
N VAL A 169 4.37 -1.46 -41.82
CA VAL A 169 4.30 -2.94 -41.94
C VAL A 169 5.15 -3.48 -43.09
N GLU A 170 5.46 -2.67 -44.09
CA GLU A 170 6.09 -3.11 -45.33
C GLU A 170 7.01 -2.02 -45.90
N VAL A 171 8.31 -2.28 -45.84
CA VAL A 171 9.37 -1.36 -46.28
C VAL A 171 10.35 -2.08 -47.17
N TRP A 172 10.55 -1.56 -48.39
CA TRP A 172 11.55 -2.07 -49.32
C TRP A 172 12.96 -1.72 -48.82
N LEU A 173 13.74 -2.73 -48.43
CA LEU A 173 15.09 -2.57 -47.87
C LEU A 173 16.19 -2.71 -48.93
N ASP A 174 16.19 -1.80 -49.90
CA ASP A 174 17.35 -1.61 -50.78
C ASP A 174 18.52 -0.91 -50.04
N ALA A 175 19.70 -0.91 -50.67
CA ALA A 175 20.93 -0.41 -50.06
C ALA A 175 20.99 1.13 -49.90
N ALA A 176 20.16 1.91 -50.59
CA ALA A 176 20.00 3.35 -50.37
C ALA A 176 18.98 3.62 -49.26
N THR A 177 17.80 3.01 -49.31
CA THR A 177 16.79 3.12 -48.25
C THR A 177 17.37 2.70 -46.90
N GLN A 178 18.06 1.55 -46.80
CA GLN A 178 18.68 1.11 -45.55
C GLN A 178 19.68 2.13 -44.95
N ARG A 179 20.41 2.88 -45.79
CA ARG A 179 21.28 3.98 -45.34
C ARG A 179 20.48 5.16 -44.79
N ALA A 180 19.39 5.56 -45.44
CA ALA A 180 18.50 6.62 -44.96
C ALA A 180 17.86 6.25 -43.61
N LEU A 181 17.24 5.07 -43.52
CA LEU A 181 16.52 4.62 -42.32
C LEU A 181 17.43 4.52 -41.08
N THR A 182 18.71 4.23 -41.28
CA THR A 182 19.72 4.10 -40.20
C THR A 182 19.93 5.40 -39.41
N ALA A 183 19.62 6.58 -39.98
CA ALA A 183 19.82 7.87 -39.32
C ALA A 183 19.09 8.00 -37.97
N TYR A 184 17.94 7.35 -37.81
CA TYR A 184 17.08 7.45 -36.60
C TYR A 184 16.95 6.12 -35.84
N TYR A 185 17.87 5.16 -36.04
CA TYR A 185 17.81 3.81 -35.44
C TYR A 185 17.71 3.79 -33.90
N ASN A 186 18.12 4.87 -33.21
CA ASN A 186 18.00 4.99 -31.76
C ASN A 186 16.54 5.12 -31.27
N GLU A 187 15.61 5.46 -32.16
CA GLU A 187 14.18 5.71 -31.88
C GLU A 187 13.23 4.91 -32.79
N SER A 188 13.71 4.38 -33.91
CA SER A 188 12.99 3.40 -34.76
C SER A 188 13.63 2.01 -34.68
N SER A 189 12.84 0.97 -34.45
CA SER A 189 13.27 -0.43 -34.39
C SER A 189 12.85 -1.20 -35.64
N PHE A 190 13.81 -1.87 -36.29
CA PHE A 190 13.52 -2.89 -37.31
C PHE A 190 13.05 -4.18 -36.64
N VAL A 191 11.95 -4.76 -37.13
CA VAL A 191 11.22 -5.85 -36.48
C VAL A 191 11.33 -7.18 -37.27
N GLY A 192 11.99 -7.17 -38.44
CA GLY A 192 12.18 -8.35 -39.29
C GLY A 192 11.33 -8.33 -40.57
N SER A 193 11.30 -9.47 -41.27
CA SER A 193 10.54 -9.63 -42.52
C SER A 193 9.02 -9.59 -42.28
N VAL A 194 8.26 -9.03 -43.24
CA VAL A 194 6.80 -9.20 -43.32
C VAL A 194 6.38 -10.64 -43.68
N GLY A 195 7.28 -11.44 -44.26
CA GLY A 195 7.11 -12.87 -44.58
C GLY A 195 7.17 -13.24 -46.06
N TYR A 196 7.30 -12.25 -46.95
CA TYR A 196 7.54 -12.40 -48.38
C TYR A 196 8.58 -11.36 -48.87
N ASP A 197 9.17 -11.58 -50.04
CA ASP A 197 10.20 -10.71 -50.64
C ASP A 197 9.59 -9.78 -51.70
N GLY A 198 10.24 -8.64 -51.93
CA GLY A 198 9.99 -7.76 -53.08
C GLY A 198 10.89 -8.14 -54.26
N LEU A 199 10.35 -8.14 -55.48
CA LEU A 199 11.08 -8.52 -56.68
C LEU A 199 10.68 -7.66 -57.90
N ALA A 200 11.52 -6.68 -58.22
CA ALA A 200 11.49 -5.98 -59.51
C ALA A 200 12.01 -6.88 -60.65
N GLY A 201 11.70 -6.56 -61.90
CA GLY A 201 12.19 -7.32 -63.05
C GLY A 201 11.77 -6.80 -64.41
N LEU A 202 12.41 -7.36 -65.45
CA LEU A 202 11.89 -7.36 -66.82
C LEU A 202 10.98 -8.58 -66.98
N PHE A 203 9.81 -8.38 -67.57
CA PHE A 203 8.81 -9.42 -67.83
C PHE A 203 8.38 -9.40 -69.30
N THR A 204 7.93 -10.55 -69.79
CA THR A 204 7.41 -10.78 -71.15
C THR A 204 6.06 -11.49 -71.10
N SER A 205 5.27 -11.47 -72.18
CA SER A 205 4.14 -12.40 -72.31
C SER A 205 4.62 -13.85 -72.52
N THR A 206 3.88 -14.82 -71.98
CA THR A 206 4.12 -16.26 -72.24
C THR A 206 3.87 -16.62 -73.70
N SER A 207 2.90 -15.96 -74.34
CA SER A 207 2.63 -16.10 -75.79
C SER A 207 3.82 -15.72 -76.68
N LEU A 208 4.68 -14.78 -76.26
CA LEU A 208 5.92 -14.45 -76.99
C LEU A 208 7.00 -15.54 -76.81
N ILE A 209 7.02 -16.23 -75.67
CA ILE A 209 7.92 -17.37 -75.45
C ILE A 209 7.49 -18.55 -76.33
N GLU A 210 6.19 -18.87 -76.38
CA GLU A 210 5.64 -19.91 -77.26
C GLU A 210 5.85 -19.61 -78.75
N ALA A 211 5.70 -18.34 -79.15
CA ALA A 211 6.05 -17.88 -80.51
C ALA A 211 7.56 -18.01 -80.80
N GLY A 212 8.43 -17.69 -79.84
CA GLY A 212 9.88 -17.84 -79.98
C GLY A 212 10.37 -19.28 -80.13
N LEU A 213 9.76 -20.21 -79.40
CA LEU A 213 10.02 -21.65 -79.48
C LEU A 213 9.58 -22.26 -80.82
N SER A 214 8.62 -21.64 -81.51
CA SER A 214 8.11 -22.08 -82.82
C SER A 214 8.65 -21.26 -84.01
N ALA A 215 9.38 -20.17 -83.75
CA ALA A 215 9.97 -19.31 -84.77
C ALA A 215 11.14 -19.97 -85.52
N THR A 216 11.45 -19.47 -86.71
CA THR A 216 12.61 -19.88 -87.51
C THR A 216 13.41 -18.66 -87.99
N PRO A 217 14.64 -18.42 -87.49
CA PRO A 217 15.30 -19.13 -86.38
C PRO A 217 14.58 -18.90 -85.04
N ALA A 218 14.63 -19.91 -84.16
CA ALA A 218 14.04 -19.86 -82.83
C ALA A 218 14.76 -18.89 -81.89
N TYR A 219 14.02 -18.37 -80.91
CA TYR A 219 14.50 -17.47 -79.86
C TYR A 219 13.82 -17.74 -78.51
N SER A 220 14.53 -17.42 -77.42
CA SER A 220 14.05 -17.50 -76.04
C SER A 220 13.72 -16.12 -75.49
N ALA A 221 12.44 -15.73 -75.50
CA ALA A 221 11.99 -14.46 -74.94
C ALA A 221 12.07 -14.41 -73.40
N ASP A 222 12.30 -15.55 -72.75
CA ASP A 222 12.60 -15.72 -71.33
C ASP A 222 14.07 -15.43 -70.96
N PHE A 223 14.98 -15.25 -71.94
CA PHE A 223 16.42 -15.15 -71.67
C PHE A 223 17.10 -13.95 -72.34
N TRP A 224 17.81 -13.13 -71.55
CA TRP A 224 18.32 -11.82 -71.98
C TRP A 224 19.20 -11.80 -73.24
N ARG A 225 19.94 -12.87 -73.53
CA ARG A 225 20.89 -12.87 -74.67
C ARG A 225 20.17 -12.74 -76.00
N ASP A 226 18.96 -13.26 -76.11
CA ASP A 226 18.22 -13.22 -77.36
C ASP A 226 17.67 -11.82 -77.66
N TYR A 227 17.45 -10.99 -76.63
CA TYR A 227 17.14 -9.56 -76.78
C TYR A 227 18.32 -8.77 -77.37
N ARG A 228 19.56 -9.25 -77.22
CA ARG A 228 20.75 -8.72 -77.88
C ARG A 228 20.97 -9.32 -79.26
N GLU A 229 20.86 -10.65 -79.40
CA GLU A 229 21.42 -11.41 -80.53
C GLU A 229 20.40 -11.83 -81.60
N LYS A 230 19.08 -11.73 -81.35
CA LYS A 230 18.05 -12.26 -82.26
C LYS A 230 17.23 -11.14 -82.91
N ASP A 231 17.54 -10.87 -84.18
CA ASP A 231 16.71 -9.99 -85.03
C ASP A 231 15.24 -10.44 -85.17
N ALA A 232 14.94 -11.70 -84.86
CA ALA A 232 13.55 -12.19 -84.78
C ALA A 232 12.81 -11.59 -83.57
N LEU A 233 13.33 -11.77 -82.35
CA LEU A 233 12.74 -11.23 -81.12
C LEU A 233 12.69 -9.68 -81.15
N ILE A 234 13.76 -9.04 -81.63
CA ILE A 234 13.82 -7.58 -81.75
C ILE A 234 12.72 -7.06 -82.71
N ARG A 235 12.35 -7.82 -83.74
CA ARG A 235 11.28 -7.44 -84.69
C ARG A 235 9.88 -7.58 -84.11
N GLU A 236 9.64 -8.56 -83.26
CA GLU A 236 8.35 -8.72 -82.57
C GLU A 236 8.15 -7.65 -81.50
N LEU A 237 9.21 -7.26 -80.78
CA LEU A 237 9.19 -6.21 -79.76
C LEU A 237 9.54 -4.80 -80.29
N ARG A 238 9.47 -4.58 -81.60
CA ARG A 238 10.04 -3.38 -82.26
C ARG A 238 9.33 -2.07 -81.85
N ALA A 239 10.11 -1.00 -81.67
CA ALA A 239 9.63 0.25 -81.08
C ALA A 239 8.52 0.96 -81.89
N SER A 240 8.46 0.76 -83.21
CA SER A 240 7.37 1.27 -84.06
C SER A 240 5.98 0.71 -83.70
N ILE A 241 5.88 -0.40 -82.97
CA ILE A 241 4.59 -0.91 -82.45
C ILE A 241 4.01 0.06 -81.41
N LEU A 242 4.85 0.60 -80.52
CA LEU A 242 4.44 1.62 -79.57
C LEU A 242 4.29 2.98 -80.25
N PHE A 243 5.27 3.41 -81.03
CA PHE A 243 5.29 4.78 -81.59
C PHE A 243 4.17 5.06 -82.60
N ASN A 244 3.63 4.04 -83.28
CA ASN A 244 2.44 4.19 -84.12
C ASN A 244 1.11 4.03 -83.34
N ASN A 245 1.14 3.65 -82.06
CA ASN A 245 -0.05 3.44 -81.24
C ASN A 245 -0.50 4.76 -80.56
N ALA A 246 -1.17 5.60 -81.33
CA ALA A 246 -1.70 6.90 -80.90
C ALA A 246 -2.73 6.86 -79.74
N ALA A 247 -3.11 5.67 -79.24
CA ALA A 247 -3.92 5.54 -78.03
C ALA A 247 -3.09 5.54 -76.73
N HIS A 248 -1.76 5.32 -76.83
CA HIS A 248 -0.83 5.20 -75.69
C HIS A 248 0.46 6.02 -75.86
N TYR A 249 0.86 6.37 -77.09
CA TYR A 249 2.07 7.15 -77.37
C TYR A 249 1.78 8.37 -78.27
N PRO A 250 2.29 9.58 -77.95
CA PRO A 250 2.94 9.93 -76.68
C PRO A 250 1.96 9.82 -75.50
N PRO A 251 2.43 9.49 -74.28
CA PRO A 251 1.56 9.34 -73.12
C PRO A 251 0.96 10.68 -72.69
N LYS A 252 -0.24 10.64 -72.10
CA LYS A 252 -0.96 11.85 -71.64
C LYS A 252 -0.28 12.53 -70.45
N GLU A 253 0.30 11.71 -69.58
CA GLU A 253 1.13 12.09 -68.44
C GLU A 253 2.45 11.35 -68.65
N SER A 254 3.54 12.10 -68.82
CA SER A 254 4.84 11.49 -69.08
C SER A 254 5.46 10.99 -67.78
N GLY A 255 5.79 9.69 -67.73
CA GLY A 255 6.53 9.11 -66.60
C GLY A 255 8.04 9.41 -66.62
N CYS A 256 8.53 10.21 -67.58
CA CYS A 256 9.92 10.66 -67.63
C CYS A 256 10.04 11.95 -68.46
N ALA A 257 10.24 13.09 -67.79
CA ALA A 257 10.44 14.38 -68.45
C ALA A 257 11.68 14.39 -69.37
N ASP A 258 11.68 15.24 -70.38
CA ASP A 258 12.85 15.43 -71.26
C ASP A 258 14.10 15.83 -70.44
N ASP A 259 15.26 15.35 -70.89
CA ASP A 259 16.58 15.41 -70.22
C ASP A 259 16.69 14.66 -68.87
N ALA A 260 15.59 14.33 -68.19
CA ALA A 260 15.63 13.48 -66.99
C ALA A 260 15.97 12.03 -67.36
N LEU A 261 16.96 11.41 -66.70
CA LEU A 261 17.51 10.08 -67.04
C LEU A 261 17.87 9.89 -68.53
N GLY A 262 18.21 10.99 -69.23
CA GLY A 262 18.40 10.96 -70.69
C GLY A 262 17.16 10.52 -71.46
N CYS A 263 15.95 10.81 -70.94
CA CYS A 263 14.70 10.69 -71.67
C CYS A 263 14.54 11.83 -72.68
N LYS A 264 13.81 11.53 -73.75
CA LYS A 264 13.30 12.46 -74.73
C LYS A 264 11.99 11.90 -75.29
N ASP A 265 10.97 12.74 -75.46
CA ASP A 265 9.65 12.32 -75.94
C ASP A 265 9.07 11.17 -75.06
N SER A 266 9.30 11.24 -73.75
CA SER A 266 8.96 10.21 -72.72
C SER A 266 9.70 8.87 -72.80
N CYS A 267 10.74 8.73 -73.61
CA CYS A 267 11.57 7.51 -73.68
C CYS A 267 13.06 7.82 -73.54
N SER A 268 13.83 6.98 -72.85
CA SER A 268 15.29 6.92 -73.03
C SER A 268 15.67 5.72 -73.89
N LYS A 269 16.95 5.58 -74.28
CA LYS A 269 17.42 4.43 -75.08
C LYS A 269 18.87 4.06 -74.78
N SER A 270 19.27 2.84 -75.11
CA SER A 270 20.65 2.36 -74.95
C SER A 270 21.58 2.80 -76.08
N GLU A 271 22.88 2.84 -75.81
CA GLU A 271 23.92 3.08 -76.83
C GLU A 271 23.90 2.00 -77.94
N ALA A 272 23.55 0.76 -77.58
CA ALA A 272 23.33 -0.33 -78.53
C ALA A 272 22.15 -0.04 -79.48
N CYS A 273 21.11 0.67 -79.02
CA CYS A 273 20.02 1.12 -79.88
C CYS A 273 20.49 2.20 -80.87
N THR A 274 21.19 3.24 -80.39
CA THR A 274 21.77 4.29 -81.24
C THR A 274 22.64 3.72 -82.37
N LYS A 275 23.52 2.75 -82.04
CA LYS A 275 24.36 2.01 -83.00
C LYS A 275 23.57 1.15 -83.99
N ARG A 276 22.40 0.65 -83.60
CA ARG A 276 21.54 -0.16 -84.46
C ARG A 276 20.76 0.70 -85.45
N GLU A 277 20.23 1.83 -85.00
CA GLU A 277 19.53 2.83 -85.84
C GLU A 277 20.47 3.46 -86.87
N SER A 278 21.72 3.80 -86.50
CA SER A 278 22.72 4.31 -87.45
C SER A 278 23.07 3.30 -88.56
N ASN A 279 22.82 2.00 -88.32
CA ASN A 279 22.98 0.92 -89.29
C ASN A 279 21.66 0.56 -90.03
N GLY A 280 20.59 1.34 -89.84
CA GLY A 280 19.28 1.11 -90.48
C GLY A 280 18.45 -0.01 -89.85
N GLY A 281 18.82 -0.52 -88.67
CA GLY A 281 18.05 -1.49 -87.91
C GLY A 281 17.15 -0.83 -86.87
N GLU A 282 16.00 -1.46 -86.58
CA GLU A 282 15.05 -0.98 -85.57
C GLU A 282 15.33 -1.61 -84.18
N CYS A 283 15.19 -0.83 -83.12
CA CYS A 283 15.34 -1.27 -81.73
C CYS A 283 14.06 -1.92 -81.17
N LEU A 284 14.21 -2.71 -80.11
CA LEU A 284 13.06 -3.16 -79.32
C LEU A 284 12.59 -2.06 -78.34
N VAL A 285 11.37 -2.16 -77.82
CA VAL A 285 10.88 -1.30 -76.75
C VAL A 285 10.57 -2.10 -75.48
N VAL A 286 11.02 -1.57 -74.34
CA VAL A 286 10.61 -1.98 -73.00
C VAL A 286 9.67 -0.91 -72.45
N ILE A 287 8.48 -1.34 -72.02
CA ILE A 287 7.50 -0.46 -71.38
C ILE A 287 7.91 -0.24 -69.92
N MET A 288 8.10 1.02 -69.53
CA MET A 288 8.43 1.44 -68.18
C MET A 288 7.23 2.13 -67.54
N MET A 289 7.10 2.01 -66.21
CA MET A 289 6.02 2.64 -65.45
C MET A 289 6.30 4.13 -65.24
N ASP A 290 7.27 4.45 -64.37
CA ASP A 290 7.66 5.82 -64.03
C ASP A 290 9.16 5.87 -63.68
N ALA A 291 9.83 6.97 -63.97
CA ALA A 291 11.27 7.16 -63.80
C ALA A 291 11.73 7.25 -62.34
N SER A 292 10.81 7.47 -61.39
CA SER A 292 11.11 7.53 -59.94
C SER A 292 11.40 6.18 -59.30
N TYR A 293 10.99 5.06 -59.91
CA TYR A 293 11.21 3.71 -59.39
C TYR A 293 12.49 3.08 -59.98
N ASP A 294 13.25 2.37 -59.14
CA ASP A 294 14.50 1.67 -59.51
C ASP A 294 15.44 2.50 -60.40
N VAL A 295 15.60 3.78 -60.04
CA VAL A 295 16.16 4.86 -60.87
C VAL A 295 17.40 4.42 -61.66
N GLY A 296 17.22 4.28 -62.97
CA GLY A 296 18.27 3.92 -63.94
C GLY A 296 18.72 2.45 -63.94
N TYR A 297 18.28 1.60 -63.00
CA TYR A 297 18.81 0.25 -62.79
C TYR A 297 18.56 -0.66 -64.00
N LEU A 298 17.32 -0.77 -64.48
CA LEU A 298 17.01 -1.66 -65.61
C LEU A 298 17.62 -1.12 -66.91
N GLN A 299 17.56 0.19 -67.13
CA GLN A 299 18.11 0.87 -68.31
C GLN A 299 19.62 0.63 -68.41
N ALA A 300 20.36 0.82 -67.31
CA ALA A 300 21.78 0.52 -67.21
C ALA A 300 22.04 -0.97 -67.38
N SER A 301 21.27 -1.85 -66.73
CA SER A 301 21.46 -3.30 -66.81
C SER A 301 21.27 -3.85 -68.23
N LEU A 302 20.28 -3.34 -68.98
CA LEU A 302 20.07 -3.73 -70.37
C LEU A 302 21.13 -3.10 -71.29
N SER A 303 21.48 -1.82 -71.09
CA SER A 303 22.52 -1.14 -71.90
C SER A 303 23.91 -1.77 -71.72
N ASN A 304 24.31 -2.12 -70.49
CA ASN A 304 25.59 -2.76 -70.17
C ASN A 304 25.65 -4.26 -70.53
N ASN A 305 24.57 -4.80 -71.08
CA ASN A 305 24.50 -6.11 -71.72
C ASN A 305 24.26 -5.99 -73.24
N ASP A 306 24.55 -4.83 -73.83
CA ASP A 306 24.48 -4.51 -75.26
C ASP A 306 23.08 -4.68 -75.91
N ILE A 307 22.00 -4.63 -75.12
CA ILE A 307 20.63 -4.83 -75.64
C ILE A 307 20.14 -3.53 -76.32
N PRO A 308 19.74 -3.57 -77.61
CA PRO A 308 19.32 -2.39 -78.37
C PRO A 308 17.85 -2.04 -78.09
N ALA A 309 17.61 -1.32 -76.99
CA ALA A 309 16.28 -1.03 -76.46
C ALA A 309 15.99 0.46 -76.28
N TYR A 310 14.72 0.82 -76.51
CA TYR A 310 14.05 1.97 -75.94
C TYR A 310 13.45 1.61 -74.57
N PHE A 311 13.46 2.56 -73.63
CA PHE A 311 12.83 2.47 -72.31
C PHE A 311 11.78 3.58 -72.22
N CYS A 312 10.51 3.24 -72.44
CA CYS A 312 9.44 4.23 -72.64
C CYS A 312 8.49 4.32 -71.44
N PHE A 313 8.40 5.51 -70.84
CA PHE A 313 7.71 5.74 -69.57
C PHE A 313 6.28 6.25 -69.80
N LEU A 314 5.31 5.34 -69.77
CA LEU A 314 3.91 5.64 -70.09
C LEU A 314 3.06 6.07 -68.86
N GLY A 315 3.72 6.33 -67.72
CA GLY A 315 3.09 6.53 -66.42
C GLY A 315 2.57 5.21 -65.83
N ILE A 316 2.46 5.11 -64.50
CA ILE A 316 2.04 3.89 -63.79
C ILE A 316 0.75 3.29 -64.40
N SER A 317 -0.28 4.12 -64.57
CA SER A 317 -1.60 3.70 -65.06
C SER A 317 -1.60 3.40 -66.57
N GLY A 318 -0.82 4.13 -67.37
CA GLY A 318 -0.74 3.97 -68.82
C GLY A 318 0.10 2.78 -69.24
N ALA A 319 1.27 2.58 -68.62
CA ALA A 319 2.13 1.42 -68.82
C ALA A 319 1.38 0.12 -68.52
N ALA A 320 0.75 0.04 -67.34
CA ALA A 320 -0.03 -1.13 -66.95
C ALA A 320 -1.22 -1.37 -67.91
N LYS A 321 -1.92 -0.30 -68.32
CA LYS A 321 -3.01 -0.38 -69.30
C LYS A 321 -2.53 -0.96 -70.65
N TYR A 322 -1.45 -0.41 -71.21
CA TYR A 322 -0.85 -0.88 -72.47
C TYR A 322 -0.50 -2.38 -72.39
N VAL A 323 0.19 -2.79 -71.33
CA VAL A 323 0.59 -4.20 -71.15
C VAL A 323 -0.64 -5.11 -71.04
N SER A 324 -1.70 -4.69 -70.33
CA SER A 324 -2.92 -5.51 -70.19
C SER A 324 -3.72 -5.62 -71.48
N GLU A 325 -3.79 -4.55 -72.29
CA GLU A 325 -4.37 -4.62 -73.63
C GLU A 325 -3.54 -5.54 -74.54
N ALA A 326 -2.20 -5.43 -74.50
CA ALA A 326 -1.30 -6.28 -75.27
C ALA A 326 -1.40 -7.77 -74.90
N LEU A 327 -1.50 -8.11 -73.61
CA LEU A 327 -1.74 -9.48 -73.15
C LEU A 327 -3.08 -10.01 -73.66
N ALA A 328 -4.15 -9.23 -73.51
CA ALA A 328 -5.48 -9.60 -74.00
C ALA A 328 -5.56 -9.78 -75.53
N SER A 329 -4.73 -9.06 -76.30
CA SER A 329 -4.62 -9.20 -77.76
C SER A 329 -3.49 -10.13 -78.23
N ASN A 330 -2.84 -10.88 -77.33
CA ASN A 330 -1.65 -11.71 -77.62
C ASN A 330 -0.55 -10.97 -78.41
N THR A 331 -0.41 -9.68 -78.17
CA THR A 331 0.59 -8.82 -78.80
C THR A 331 1.91 -8.90 -78.03
N PRO A 332 3.05 -9.15 -78.70
CA PRO A 332 4.37 -9.16 -78.06
C PRO A 332 4.62 -7.91 -77.21
N VAL A 333 5.01 -8.12 -75.95
CA VAL A 333 5.31 -7.02 -75.01
C VAL A 333 6.41 -7.44 -74.04
N ALA A 334 7.36 -6.52 -73.82
CA ALA A 334 8.37 -6.60 -72.78
C ALA A 334 8.25 -5.35 -71.89
N PHE A 335 8.26 -5.53 -70.57
CA PHE A 335 7.90 -4.46 -69.64
C PHE A 335 8.59 -4.61 -68.27
N TYR A 336 8.83 -3.48 -67.62
CA TYR A 336 9.24 -3.41 -66.21
C TYR A 336 7.99 -3.46 -65.31
N ASN A 337 8.07 -4.24 -64.24
CA ASN A 337 7.13 -4.20 -63.12
C ASN A 337 7.79 -4.81 -61.86
N TYR A 338 7.10 -4.75 -60.71
CA TYR A 338 7.53 -5.32 -59.44
C TYR A 338 6.49 -6.27 -58.84
N GLN A 339 6.95 -7.24 -58.07
CA GLN A 339 6.11 -8.15 -57.27
C GLN A 339 6.35 -7.91 -55.77
N PRO A 340 5.32 -8.06 -54.92
CA PRO A 340 3.92 -8.36 -55.29
C PRO A 340 3.10 -7.12 -55.69
N ASP A 341 2.30 -7.22 -56.77
CA ASP A 341 1.31 -6.22 -57.22
C ASP A 341 0.06 -6.95 -57.75
N GLU A 342 -1.12 -6.33 -57.69
CA GLU A 342 -2.37 -6.97 -58.11
C GLU A 342 -2.43 -7.34 -59.61
N PHE A 343 -1.56 -6.71 -60.42
CA PHE A 343 -1.35 -7.01 -61.83
C PHE A 343 -1.04 -8.50 -62.08
N PHE A 344 -0.14 -9.09 -61.29
CA PHE A 344 0.33 -10.46 -61.50
C PHE A 344 -0.75 -11.50 -61.15
N GLN A 345 -1.60 -11.19 -60.17
CA GLN A 345 -2.74 -12.04 -59.83
C GLN A 345 -3.83 -12.00 -60.92
N ARG A 346 -4.01 -10.86 -61.60
CA ARG A 346 -4.92 -10.77 -62.77
C ARG A 346 -4.36 -11.48 -64.00
N HIS A 347 -3.04 -11.46 -64.20
CA HIS A 347 -2.36 -11.99 -65.40
C HIS A 347 -1.61 -13.30 -65.14
N SER A 348 -2.04 -14.08 -64.14
CA SER A 348 -1.43 -15.36 -63.78
C SER A 348 -1.38 -16.32 -64.99
N GLY A 349 -0.19 -16.85 -65.30
CA GLY A 349 0.08 -17.69 -66.47
C GLY A 349 0.20 -16.97 -67.82
N GLN A 350 -0.05 -15.66 -67.89
CA GLN A 350 0.09 -14.85 -69.12
C GLN A 350 1.43 -14.10 -69.21
N VAL A 351 2.14 -13.97 -68.08
CA VAL A 351 3.41 -13.23 -67.97
C VAL A 351 4.49 -14.10 -67.33
N GLU A 352 5.72 -13.92 -67.77
CA GLU A 352 6.91 -14.65 -67.29
C GLU A 352 8.10 -13.69 -67.14
N ARG A 353 9.01 -13.98 -66.21
CA ARG A 353 10.14 -13.12 -65.87
C ARG A 353 11.35 -13.40 -66.78
N VAL A 354 11.88 -12.37 -67.43
CA VAL A 354 13.06 -12.48 -68.29
C VAL A 354 14.30 -12.62 -67.40
N ALA A 355 15.00 -13.74 -67.52
CA ALA A 355 16.23 -14.00 -66.77
C ALA A 355 17.37 -13.13 -67.30
N LEU A 356 17.82 -12.17 -66.49
CA LEU A 356 19.00 -11.32 -66.72
C LEU A 356 20.27 -11.97 -66.10
N PRO A 357 21.48 -11.41 -66.27
CA PRO A 357 22.69 -11.98 -65.65
C PRO A 357 22.57 -12.02 -64.11
N TRP A 358 22.84 -13.18 -63.50
CA TRP A 358 22.57 -13.43 -62.08
C TRP A 358 23.10 -12.34 -61.11
N ALA A 359 22.19 -11.84 -60.27
CA ALA A 359 22.44 -10.83 -59.25
C ALA A 359 23.20 -11.40 -58.04
N THR A 360 24.21 -10.67 -57.57
CA THR A 360 24.86 -10.90 -56.27
C THR A 360 25.03 -9.54 -55.57
N PRO A 361 25.08 -9.48 -54.22
CA PRO A 361 25.16 -8.20 -53.50
C PRO A 361 26.30 -7.30 -53.97
N GLU A 362 27.45 -7.87 -54.35
CA GLU A 362 28.62 -7.15 -54.85
C GLU A 362 28.40 -6.57 -56.26
N ARG A 363 27.51 -7.18 -57.05
CA ARG A 363 27.18 -6.78 -58.43
C ARG A 363 25.96 -5.86 -58.52
N THR A 364 25.11 -5.84 -57.50
CA THR A 364 24.00 -4.89 -57.40
C THR A 364 24.43 -3.61 -56.68
N ALA A 365 25.34 -3.70 -55.69
CA ALA A 365 25.87 -2.56 -54.95
C ALA A 365 26.73 -1.58 -55.76
N VAL A 366 27.09 -1.90 -57.01
CA VAL A 366 27.74 -0.95 -57.93
C VAL A 366 26.75 -0.03 -58.65
N ASN A 367 25.43 -0.23 -58.49
CA ASN A 367 24.42 0.67 -59.02
C ASN A 367 24.61 2.09 -58.49
N THR A 368 24.70 3.07 -59.39
CA THR A 368 24.85 4.49 -59.05
C THR A 368 23.52 5.23 -58.93
N GLY A 369 22.40 4.63 -59.37
CA GLY A 369 21.08 5.27 -59.35
C GLY A 369 20.88 6.29 -60.47
N SER A 370 21.60 6.15 -61.58
CA SER A 370 21.59 7.08 -62.71
C SER A 370 21.50 6.36 -64.06
N PHE A 371 21.06 7.09 -65.09
CA PHE A 371 21.09 6.68 -66.50
C PHE A 371 21.06 7.93 -67.39
N GLY A 372 21.51 7.80 -68.65
CA GLY A 372 21.48 8.90 -69.63
C GLY A 372 22.41 10.07 -69.31
N GLU A 373 23.38 9.89 -68.41
CA GLU A 373 24.19 10.96 -67.81
C GLU A 373 25.10 11.67 -68.83
N ASN A 374 25.43 10.97 -69.92
CA ASN A 374 26.23 11.48 -71.03
C ASN A 374 25.39 11.95 -72.23
N GLY A 375 24.05 11.86 -72.15
CA GLY A 375 23.12 12.27 -73.19
C GLY A 375 22.19 11.15 -73.70
N TYR A 376 21.27 11.54 -74.59
CA TYR A 376 20.23 10.67 -75.14
C TYR A 376 20.80 9.57 -76.05
N GLY A 377 20.81 8.33 -75.56
CA GLY A 377 21.32 7.18 -76.32
C GLY A 377 22.85 7.05 -76.33
N GLU A 378 23.54 7.71 -75.39
CA GLU A 378 24.98 7.57 -75.15
C GLU A 378 25.27 6.50 -74.06
N PRO A 379 26.52 6.07 -73.85
CA PRO A 379 26.86 5.15 -72.77
C PRO A 379 26.52 5.71 -71.38
N THR A 380 25.93 4.90 -70.51
CA THR A 380 25.71 5.29 -69.10
C THR A 380 26.99 5.18 -68.28
N SER A 381 27.15 6.03 -67.26
CA SER A 381 28.20 5.87 -66.24
C SER A 381 27.83 4.85 -65.16
N ASN A 382 26.58 4.40 -65.09
CA ASN A 382 26.11 3.41 -64.13
C ASN A 382 26.58 2.00 -64.51
N PRO A 383 27.44 1.32 -63.71
CA PRO A 383 28.09 0.07 -64.11
C PRO A 383 27.27 -1.21 -63.83
N VAL A 384 26.03 -1.10 -63.34
CA VAL A 384 25.20 -2.26 -63.03
C VAL A 384 24.83 -3.01 -64.32
N ARG A 385 24.99 -4.33 -64.32
CA ARG A 385 24.78 -5.21 -65.50
C ARG A 385 24.17 -6.56 -65.18
N VAL A 386 23.44 -6.62 -64.07
CA VAL A 386 22.81 -7.82 -63.53
C VAL A 386 21.32 -7.63 -63.33
N ASP A 387 20.63 -8.74 -63.12
CA ASP A 387 19.25 -8.78 -62.68
C ASP A 387 19.04 -7.98 -61.36
N PHE A 388 17.78 -7.73 -61.02
CA PHE A 388 17.41 -7.23 -59.70
C PHE A 388 17.68 -8.28 -58.62
N PRO A 389 18.11 -7.88 -57.41
CA PRO A 389 18.11 -8.77 -56.26
C PRO A 389 16.67 -9.01 -55.77
N ARG A 390 16.45 -10.10 -55.02
CA ARG A 390 15.30 -10.15 -54.10
C ARG A 390 15.54 -9.15 -52.97
N VAL A 391 14.56 -8.28 -52.72
CA VAL A 391 14.61 -7.24 -51.69
C VAL A 391 13.82 -7.70 -50.48
N LEU A 392 14.42 -7.60 -49.29
CA LEU A 392 13.73 -7.93 -48.05
C LEU A 392 12.67 -6.86 -47.76
N LEU A 393 11.42 -7.28 -47.56
CA LEU A 393 10.35 -6.38 -47.13
C LEU A 393 10.25 -6.38 -45.61
N GLY A 394 10.54 -5.22 -45.01
CA GLY A 394 10.79 -5.05 -43.58
C GLY A 394 9.66 -4.39 -42.81
N LYS A 395 9.46 -4.83 -41.57
CA LYS A 395 8.55 -4.23 -40.57
C LYS A 395 9.31 -3.25 -39.68
N TYR A 396 8.70 -2.12 -39.32
CA TYR A 396 9.26 -1.13 -38.41
C TYR A 396 8.28 -0.67 -37.32
N LEU A 397 8.82 -0.41 -36.13
CA LEU A 397 8.12 0.14 -34.97
C LEU A 397 8.87 1.34 -34.39
N ALA A 398 8.15 2.39 -33.99
CA ALA A 398 8.69 3.41 -33.11
C ALA A 398 8.99 2.79 -31.73
N LYS A 399 10.11 3.18 -31.11
CA LYS A 399 10.64 2.60 -29.88
C LYS A 399 9.70 2.70 -28.66
N ILE A 400 8.74 3.63 -28.69
CA ILE A 400 7.68 3.71 -27.68
C ILE A 400 6.77 2.46 -27.66
N LEU A 401 6.72 1.69 -28.76
CA LEU A 401 5.93 0.47 -28.90
C LEU A 401 6.74 -0.84 -28.71
N THR A 402 8.02 -0.79 -28.34
CA THR A 402 8.83 -2.03 -28.17
C THR A 402 8.61 -2.73 -26.81
N SER A 403 7.71 -2.22 -25.97
CA SER A 403 7.24 -2.94 -24.78
C SER A 403 6.05 -3.84 -25.13
N ASN A 404 5.99 -5.07 -24.59
CA ASN A 404 4.84 -5.97 -24.79
C ASN A 404 3.51 -5.48 -24.17
N VAL A 405 3.48 -4.30 -23.52
CA VAL A 405 2.26 -3.67 -23.01
C VAL A 405 1.26 -3.47 -24.14
N GLY A 406 0.14 -4.21 -24.09
CA GLY A 406 -0.91 -4.19 -25.09
C GLY A 406 -0.68 -5.08 -26.33
N GLY A 407 0.38 -5.90 -26.35
CA GLY A 407 0.56 -6.96 -27.35
C GLY A 407 1.02 -6.50 -28.75
N ILE A 408 0.97 -5.20 -29.08
CA ILE A 408 1.36 -4.69 -30.42
C ILE A 408 2.80 -5.03 -30.80
N ALA A 409 3.71 -5.09 -29.81
CA ALA A 409 5.08 -5.54 -30.01
C ALA A 409 5.13 -7.01 -30.47
N SER A 410 4.35 -7.90 -29.86
CA SER A 410 4.32 -9.32 -30.25
C SER A 410 3.68 -9.51 -31.62
N LEU A 411 2.55 -8.82 -31.88
CA LEU A 411 1.90 -8.79 -33.19
C LEU A 411 2.90 -8.43 -34.29
N MET A 412 3.64 -7.34 -34.15
CA MET A 412 4.61 -6.94 -35.15
C MET A 412 5.83 -7.86 -35.24
N ASN A 413 6.32 -8.43 -34.13
CA ASN A 413 7.41 -9.42 -34.16
C ASN A 413 7.00 -10.69 -34.93
N MET A 414 5.86 -11.28 -34.55
CA MET A 414 5.39 -12.59 -35.01
C MET A 414 4.69 -12.55 -36.38
N LEU A 415 4.12 -11.40 -36.78
CA LEU A 415 3.49 -11.17 -38.09
C LEU A 415 4.32 -11.74 -39.23
N THR A 416 3.79 -12.76 -39.89
CA THR A 416 4.44 -13.42 -41.03
C THR A 416 3.38 -13.81 -42.07
N ILE A 417 3.15 -12.94 -43.05
CA ILE A 417 2.31 -13.22 -44.21
C ILE A 417 3.18 -13.95 -45.23
N GLN A 418 2.82 -15.16 -45.65
CA GLN A 418 3.58 -15.89 -46.68
C GLN A 418 3.21 -15.36 -48.08
N GLU A 419 4.10 -15.53 -49.06
CA GLU A 419 3.90 -15.17 -50.48
C GLU A 419 2.51 -15.63 -50.99
N LYS A 420 2.18 -16.92 -50.84
CA LYS A 420 0.85 -17.50 -51.17
C LYS A 420 -0.36 -16.87 -50.48
N ASP A 421 -0.16 -16.22 -49.34
CA ASP A 421 -1.22 -15.60 -48.54
C ASP A 421 -1.39 -14.12 -48.91
N MET A 422 -0.30 -13.44 -49.31
CA MET A 422 -0.35 -12.14 -49.98
C MET A 422 -0.98 -12.26 -51.38
N ASP A 423 -0.66 -13.31 -52.14
CA ASP A 423 -1.36 -13.64 -53.38
C ASP A 423 -2.86 -13.83 -53.15
N SER A 424 -3.24 -14.55 -52.10
CA SER A 424 -4.65 -14.74 -51.70
C SER A 424 -5.33 -13.47 -51.17
N LEU A 425 -4.58 -12.45 -50.75
CA LEU A 425 -5.09 -11.12 -50.38
C LEU A 425 -5.29 -10.27 -51.64
N LEU A 426 -4.31 -10.22 -52.53
CA LEU A 426 -4.33 -9.48 -53.80
C LEU A 426 -5.38 -10.01 -54.78
N SER A 427 -5.54 -11.34 -54.88
CA SER A 427 -6.64 -11.96 -55.64
C SER A 427 -8.00 -11.59 -55.04
N GLY A 428 -8.18 -11.67 -53.72
CA GLY A 428 -9.44 -11.28 -53.06
C GLY A 428 -9.78 -9.80 -53.22
N TYR A 429 -8.77 -8.92 -53.25
CA TYR A 429 -8.93 -7.50 -53.57
C TYR A 429 -9.34 -7.28 -55.04
N ASN A 430 -8.72 -7.99 -55.98
CA ASN A 430 -9.12 -7.97 -57.39
C ASN A 430 -10.60 -8.37 -57.54
N ASP A 431 -11.03 -9.48 -56.94
CA ASP A 431 -12.42 -9.97 -57.00
C ASP A 431 -13.43 -8.90 -56.50
N MET A 432 -13.13 -8.24 -55.38
CA MET A 432 -14.01 -7.26 -54.75
C MET A 432 -14.07 -5.93 -55.51
N ARG A 433 -12.94 -5.46 -56.03
CA ARG A 433 -12.88 -4.26 -56.87
C ARG A 433 -13.60 -4.51 -58.20
N ASP A 434 -13.42 -5.68 -58.81
CA ASP A 434 -13.98 -6.02 -60.11
C ASP A 434 -15.50 -6.28 -60.03
N ALA A 435 -16.03 -6.62 -58.86
CA ALA A 435 -17.47 -6.62 -58.58
C ALA A 435 -18.10 -5.20 -58.56
N GLY A 436 -17.30 -4.13 -58.50
CA GLY A 436 -17.72 -2.73 -58.68
C GLY A 436 -18.63 -2.13 -57.58
N ALA A 437 -18.99 -2.92 -56.55
CA ALA A 437 -19.90 -2.49 -55.49
C ALA A 437 -19.26 -1.55 -54.45
N LEU A 438 -17.95 -1.69 -54.25
CA LEU A 438 -17.15 -1.04 -53.20
C LEU A 438 -16.19 0.01 -53.78
N SER A 439 -15.80 1.00 -52.98
CA SER A 439 -14.62 1.84 -53.27
C SER A 439 -13.32 1.07 -53.07
N GLN A 440 -12.19 1.62 -53.52
CA GLN A 440 -10.88 0.98 -53.39
C GLN A 440 -10.54 0.65 -51.91
N THR A 441 -10.75 1.61 -51.00
CA THR A 441 -10.52 1.47 -49.56
C THR A 441 -11.37 0.37 -48.93
N GLU A 442 -12.67 0.34 -49.28
CA GLU A 442 -13.60 -0.71 -48.81
C GLU A 442 -13.20 -2.10 -49.34
N SER A 443 -12.69 -2.17 -50.58
CA SER A 443 -12.23 -3.43 -51.19
C SER A 443 -10.95 -3.96 -50.53
N TYR A 444 -10.00 -3.10 -50.17
CA TYR A 444 -8.81 -3.52 -49.40
C TYR A 444 -9.19 -4.02 -48.00
N PHE A 445 -10.06 -3.30 -47.29
CA PHE A 445 -10.53 -3.72 -45.95
C PHE A 445 -11.29 -5.05 -46.02
N ALA A 446 -12.22 -5.19 -46.96
CA ALA A 446 -12.99 -6.42 -47.12
C ALA A 446 -12.12 -7.61 -47.55
N ALA A 447 -11.05 -7.39 -48.32
CA ALA A 447 -10.08 -8.43 -48.68
C ALA A 447 -9.24 -8.87 -47.48
N ALA A 448 -8.69 -7.92 -46.72
CA ALA A 448 -7.97 -8.19 -45.46
C ALA A 448 -8.86 -8.93 -44.45
N CYS A 449 -10.10 -8.47 -44.28
CA CYS A 449 -11.07 -9.06 -43.37
C CYS A 449 -11.50 -10.49 -43.80
N ASN A 450 -11.83 -10.69 -45.07
CA ASN A 450 -12.17 -12.02 -45.59
C ASN A 450 -10.97 -12.98 -45.64
N TRP A 451 -9.74 -12.47 -45.54
CA TRP A 451 -8.57 -13.30 -45.24
C TRP A 451 -8.51 -13.66 -43.75
N LEU A 452 -8.65 -12.69 -42.84
CA LEU A 452 -8.63 -12.92 -41.39
C LEU A 452 -9.73 -13.89 -40.92
N ARG A 453 -10.96 -13.76 -41.45
CA ARG A 453 -12.13 -14.58 -41.06
C ARG A 453 -12.04 -16.07 -41.47
N LYS A 454 -11.07 -16.50 -42.29
CA LYS A 454 -10.96 -17.89 -42.76
C LYS A 454 -10.46 -18.83 -41.65
N PRO A 455 -11.11 -20.01 -41.40
CA PRO A 455 -10.65 -20.98 -40.40
C PRO A 455 -9.20 -21.45 -40.58
N ARG A 456 -8.75 -21.59 -41.84
CA ARG A 456 -7.36 -21.93 -42.17
C ARG A 456 -6.32 -20.83 -41.87
N ASN A 457 -6.77 -19.61 -41.56
CA ASN A 457 -5.91 -18.47 -41.27
C ASN A 457 -5.95 -18.10 -39.78
N TYR A 458 -7.05 -18.35 -39.06
CA TYR A 458 -7.19 -18.12 -37.61
C TYR A 458 -5.99 -18.68 -36.82
N HIS A 459 -5.66 -19.97 -37.03
CA HIS A 459 -4.55 -20.61 -36.31
C HIS A 459 -3.15 -20.09 -36.69
N ILE A 460 -3.03 -19.25 -37.73
CA ILE A 460 -1.78 -18.60 -38.12
C ILE A 460 -1.67 -17.27 -37.37
N TRP A 461 -2.69 -16.41 -37.49
CA TRP A 461 -2.64 -15.07 -36.91
C TRP A 461 -2.92 -15.02 -35.40
N SER A 462 -3.63 -16.01 -34.83
CA SER A 462 -3.84 -16.07 -33.38
C SER A 462 -2.54 -16.30 -32.60
N GLN A 463 -1.53 -16.93 -33.25
CA GLN A 463 -0.18 -17.09 -32.70
C GLN A 463 0.67 -15.81 -32.77
N TRP A 464 0.18 -14.73 -33.38
CA TRP A 464 0.85 -13.44 -33.38
C TRP A 464 0.48 -12.57 -32.16
N LEU A 465 -0.52 -12.98 -31.37
CA LEU A 465 -1.08 -12.16 -30.30
C LEU A 465 -0.78 -12.80 -28.93
N ASP A 466 0.01 -12.13 -28.09
CA ASP A 466 0.27 -12.56 -26.71
C ASP A 466 -1.02 -12.49 -25.88
N PRO A 467 -1.41 -13.53 -25.11
CA PRO A 467 -2.56 -13.47 -24.22
C PRO A 467 -2.45 -12.32 -23.19
N LEU A 468 -3.59 -11.86 -22.68
CA LEU A 468 -3.59 -10.86 -21.60
C LEU A 468 -2.79 -11.37 -20.38
N PRO A 469 -1.97 -10.51 -19.75
CA PRO A 469 -1.15 -10.89 -18.60
C PRO A 469 -2.01 -11.18 -17.37
N ASP A 470 -1.41 -11.83 -16.37
CA ASP A 470 -2.03 -12.03 -15.06
C ASP A 470 -2.29 -10.70 -14.35
N CYS A 471 -3.39 -10.61 -13.59
CA CYS A 471 -3.76 -9.40 -12.87
C CYS A 471 -2.87 -9.13 -11.63
N GLU A 472 -1.66 -8.62 -11.84
CA GLU A 472 -0.74 -8.18 -10.76
C GLU A 472 -1.21 -6.93 -9.99
N TYR A 473 -0.90 -6.89 -8.69
CA TYR A 473 -1.12 -5.74 -7.80
C TYR A 473 -0.28 -4.51 -8.20
N ASP A 474 -0.84 -3.32 -8.00
CA ASP A 474 -0.33 -2.00 -8.38
C ASP A 474 -0.05 -1.79 -9.89
N ILE A 475 -0.09 -2.84 -10.71
CA ILE A 475 -0.21 -2.74 -12.18
C ILE A 475 -1.70 -2.66 -12.57
N HIS A 476 -2.49 -3.66 -12.14
CA HIS A 476 -3.87 -3.83 -12.63
C HIS A 476 -4.94 -3.47 -11.60
N PHE A 477 -4.67 -3.67 -10.31
CA PHE A 477 -5.58 -3.33 -9.22
C PHE A 477 -4.84 -2.66 -8.06
N SER A 478 -5.59 -1.95 -7.22
CA SER A 478 -5.07 -1.30 -6.01
C SER A 478 -6.17 -1.25 -4.94
N PHE A 479 -5.92 -0.56 -3.82
CA PHE A 479 -6.88 -0.43 -2.72
C PHE A 479 -7.00 1.00 -2.20
N THR A 480 -8.06 1.26 -1.45
CA THR A 480 -8.28 2.49 -0.67
C THR A 480 -8.49 2.14 0.79
N LEU A 481 -7.93 2.94 1.71
CA LEU A 481 -8.04 2.75 3.16
C LEU A 481 -9.15 3.65 3.73
N GLY A 482 -10.33 3.08 3.97
CA GLY A 482 -11.41 3.73 4.70
C GLY A 482 -11.16 3.69 6.22
N GLY A 483 -11.46 4.80 6.90
CA GLY A 483 -11.26 4.93 8.35
C GLY A 483 -9.94 5.59 8.76
N CYS A 484 -9.23 6.21 7.82
CA CYS A 484 -7.91 6.82 8.02
C CYS A 484 -7.87 8.35 7.73
N ASP A 485 -9.03 9.02 7.74
CA ASP A 485 -9.13 10.46 7.48
C ASP A 485 -8.66 11.30 8.68
N SER A 486 -7.61 12.10 8.48
CA SER A 486 -6.95 12.91 9.53
C SER A 486 -7.78 14.09 10.10
N SER A 487 -9.05 14.23 9.70
CA SER A 487 -9.92 15.36 10.06
C SER A 487 -11.08 14.99 11.00
N LYS A 488 -11.21 13.71 11.36
CA LYS A 488 -12.22 13.18 12.28
C LYS A 488 -11.56 12.13 13.19
N GLU A 489 -12.24 11.75 14.27
CA GLU A 489 -11.84 10.59 15.08
C GLU A 489 -11.73 9.36 14.16
N GLU A 490 -10.64 8.58 14.27
CA GLU A 490 -10.37 7.46 13.35
C GLU A 490 -11.55 6.48 13.35
N THR A 491 -12.31 6.43 12.25
CA THR A 491 -13.60 5.74 12.22
C THR A 491 -13.40 4.22 12.16
N PHE A 492 -13.52 3.62 13.34
CA PHE A 492 -13.45 2.17 13.53
C PHE A 492 -14.73 1.46 13.06
N PRO A 493 -14.65 0.29 12.40
CA PRO A 493 -13.43 -0.39 11.96
C PRO A 493 -12.90 0.12 10.63
N ARG A 494 -11.56 0.06 10.48
CA ARG A 494 -10.85 0.46 9.27
C ARG A 494 -10.97 -0.61 8.19
N ARG A 495 -10.95 -0.21 6.91
CA ARG A 495 -11.25 -1.10 5.78
C ARG A 495 -10.33 -0.86 4.59
N ALA A 496 -9.74 -1.91 4.04
CA ALA A 496 -9.04 -1.83 2.74
C ALA A 496 -9.98 -2.34 1.64
N LYS A 497 -10.46 -1.43 0.78
CA LYS A 497 -11.35 -1.75 -0.34
C LYS A 497 -10.58 -1.73 -1.65
N PHE A 498 -10.59 -2.86 -2.36
CA PHE A 498 -9.93 -3.05 -3.65
C PHE A 498 -10.71 -2.46 -4.82
N TYR A 499 -10.01 -2.09 -5.88
CA TYR A 499 -10.56 -1.61 -7.15
C TYR A 499 -9.60 -1.88 -8.32
N TRP A 500 -10.15 -2.11 -9.52
CA TRP A 500 -9.37 -2.18 -10.76
C TRP A 500 -8.88 -0.78 -11.15
N LYS A 501 -7.62 -0.67 -11.60
CA LYS A 501 -7.10 0.56 -12.22
C LYS A 501 -7.70 0.77 -13.63
N SER A 502 -7.91 -0.34 -14.35
CA SER A 502 -8.52 -0.39 -15.68
C SER A 502 -9.73 -1.35 -15.69
N PRO A 503 -10.87 -0.97 -15.10
CA PRO A 503 -12.11 -1.75 -15.12
C PRO A 503 -12.70 -1.83 -16.53
N ARG A 504 -13.47 -2.88 -16.81
CA ARG A 504 -14.27 -3.00 -18.03
C ARG A 504 -15.39 -1.95 -18.08
N PRO A 505 -15.55 -1.19 -19.19
CA PRO A 505 -16.61 -0.19 -19.32
C PRO A 505 -18.04 -0.75 -19.21
N ASP A 506 -18.24 -2.00 -19.63
CA ASP A 506 -19.52 -2.72 -19.58
C ASP A 506 -19.79 -3.40 -18.23
N ASN A 507 -18.72 -3.76 -17.48
CA ASN A 507 -18.84 -4.36 -16.16
C ASN A 507 -17.63 -3.99 -15.28
N ILE A 508 -17.80 -2.97 -14.44
CA ILE A 508 -16.74 -2.44 -13.57
C ILE A 508 -16.20 -3.43 -12.52
N SER A 509 -16.82 -4.61 -12.37
CA SER A 509 -16.36 -5.68 -11.47
C SER A 509 -15.23 -6.50 -12.08
N LEU A 510 -14.99 -6.39 -13.38
CA LEU A 510 -13.97 -7.14 -14.14
C LEU A 510 -12.83 -6.22 -14.62
N PRO A 511 -11.60 -6.74 -14.72
CA PRO A 511 -10.49 -6.01 -15.35
C PRO A 511 -10.66 -6.00 -16.87
N TYR A 512 -10.02 -5.03 -17.54
CA TYR A 512 -10.03 -4.96 -19.00
C TYR A 512 -8.70 -5.32 -19.67
N THR A 513 -7.57 -5.22 -18.93
CA THR A 513 -6.21 -5.33 -19.47
C THR A 513 -5.42 -6.55 -18.95
N CYS A 514 -6.03 -7.42 -18.15
CA CYS A 514 -5.43 -8.62 -17.57
C CYS A 514 -6.48 -9.74 -17.39
N ASP A 515 -6.05 -10.99 -17.26
CA ASP A 515 -6.94 -12.11 -16.91
C ASP A 515 -7.03 -12.28 -15.38
N PRO A 516 -8.22 -12.18 -14.76
CA PRO A 516 -8.36 -12.30 -13.31
C PRO A 516 -8.34 -13.74 -12.81
N TYR A 517 -8.25 -14.76 -13.69
CA TYR A 517 -8.39 -16.17 -13.29
C TYR A 517 -7.50 -16.59 -12.11
N HIS A 518 -6.25 -16.11 -12.09
CA HIS A 518 -5.25 -16.44 -11.06
C HIS A 518 -5.48 -15.76 -9.69
N LEU A 519 -6.48 -14.89 -9.56
CA LEU A 519 -6.89 -14.28 -8.28
C LEU A 519 -7.96 -15.12 -7.57
N PRO A 520 -8.09 -15.02 -6.24
CA PRO A 520 -9.18 -15.66 -5.50
C PRO A 520 -10.56 -15.35 -6.10
N ASN A 521 -11.38 -16.39 -6.27
CA ASN A 521 -12.72 -16.30 -6.90
C ASN A 521 -12.72 -15.68 -8.32
N SER A 522 -11.57 -15.62 -8.99
CA SER A 522 -11.36 -14.98 -10.29
C SER A 522 -11.84 -13.52 -10.37
N GLY A 523 -11.64 -12.76 -9.28
CA GLY A 523 -12.07 -11.35 -9.17
C GLY A 523 -11.14 -10.50 -8.30
N LEU A 524 -11.62 -9.31 -7.89
CA LEU A 524 -10.92 -8.52 -6.87
C LEU A 524 -10.96 -9.23 -5.52
N PRO A 525 -9.89 -9.14 -4.70
CA PRO A 525 -9.92 -9.66 -3.35
C PRO A 525 -10.97 -8.96 -2.46
N ASP A 526 -11.47 -9.69 -1.47
CA ASP A 526 -12.47 -9.20 -0.53
C ASP A 526 -12.01 -7.99 0.29
N THR A 527 -12.96 -7.17 0.74
CA THR A 527 -12.67 -5.97 1.54
C THR A 527 -12.21 -6.37 2.95
N LEU A 528 -10.91 -6.26 3.21
CA LEU A 528 -10.33 -6.47 4.54
C LEU A 528 -10.92 -5.46 5.53
N VAL A 529 -11.40 -5.96 6.67
CA VAL A 529 -11.89 -5.15 7.80
C VAL A 529 -10.98 -5.44 9.00
N THR A 530 -10.44 -4.42 9.66
CA THR A 530 -9.43 -4.64 10.71
C THR A 530 -9.35 -3.55 11.78
N SER A 531 -8.87 -3.97 12.96
CA SER A 531 -8.53 -3.13 14.11
C SER A 531 -7.10 -2.58 14.09
N ARG A 532 -6.22 -3.06 13.20
CA ARG A 532 -4.85 -2.54 13.01
C ARG A 532 -4.87 -1.04 12.65
N SER A 533 -3.86 -0.28 13.08
CA SER A 533 -3.80 1.17 12.86
C SER A 533 -3.52 1.53 11.38
N CYS A 534 -3.88 2.75 10.98
CA CYS A 534 -3.60 3.27 9.65
C CYS A 534 -2.09 3.28 9.33
N SER A 535 -1.24 3.63 10.31
CA SER A 535 0.23 3.55 10.17
C SER A 535 0.70 2.12 9.90
N TRP A 536 0.22 1.16 10.70
CA TRP A 536 0.58 -0.25 10.53
C TRP A 536 0.15 -0.78 9.16
N LEU A 537 -1.04 -0.42 8.68
CA LEU A 537 -1.55 -0.84 7.37
C LEU A 537 -0.69 -0.32 6.21
N VAL A 538 -0.21 0.92 6.28
CA VAL A 538 0.72 1.47 5.27
C VAL A 538 2.08 0.77 5.35
N GLU A 539 2.68 0.71 6.55
CA GLU A 539 4.00 0.11 6.79
C GLU A 539 4.08 -1.39 6.42
N ASN A 540 2.98 -2.13 6.60
CA ASN A 540 2.93 -3.58 6.43
C ASN A 540 2.07 -4.00 5.22
N THR A 541 1.92 -3.12 4.21
CA THR A 541 1.08 -3.32 3.01
C THR A 541 1.22 -4.73 2.43
N ASN A 542 2.44 -5.14 2.09
CA ASN A 542 2.70 -6.45 1.47
C ASN A 542 2.26 -7.64 2.36
N THR A 543 2.31 -7.50 3.68
CA THR A 543 1.99 -8.58 4.62
C THR A 543 0.50 -8.89 4.64
N TRP A 544 -0.36 -7.87 4.75
CA TRP A 544 -1.81 -8.09 4.75
C TRP A 544 -2.38 -8.25 3.35
N LEU A 545 -1.72 -7.72 2.32
CA LEU A 545 -2.06 -8.01 0.93
C LEU A 545 -1.93 -9.50 0.61
N ILE A 546 -0.87 -10.17 1.11
CA ILE A 546 -0.71 -11.63 0.97
C ILE A 546 -1.84 -12.40 1.67
N TRP A 547 -2.25 -11.97 2.87
CA TRP A 547 -3.37 -12.61 3.59
C TRP A 547 -4.64 -12.61 2.73
N VAL A 548 -4.99 -11.43 2.21
CA VAL A 548 -6.19 -11.19 1.42
C VAL A 548 -6.13 -11.86 0.04
N SER A 549 -5.00 -11.78 -0.66
CA SER A 549 -4.79 -12.44 -1.97
C SER A 549 -4.66 -13.97 -1.90
N LEU A 550 -4.59 -14.57 -0.70
CA LEU A 550 -4.61 -16.02 -0.48
C LEU A 550 -5.83 -16.52 0.29
N GLY A 551 -6.77 -15.64 0.69
CA GLY A 551 -7.92 -16.01 1.52
C GLY A 551 -7.54 -16.53 2.92
N THR A 552 -6.42 -16.06 3.49
CA THR A 552 -5.89 -16.47 4.79
C THR A 552 -6.04 -15.36 5.84
N GLN A 553 -6.02 -15.73 7.13
CA GLN A 553 -6.13 -14.78 8.25
C GLN A 553 -4.86 -14.81 9.13
N PRO A 554 -4.49 -13.68 9.76
CA PRO A 554 -3.39 -13.61 10.71
C PRO A 554 -3.64 -14.44 11.99
N ILE A 555 -2.55 -14.75 12.70
CA ILE A 555 -2.58 -15.39 14.01
C ILE A 555 -2.97 -14.38 15.09
N CYS A 556 -3.85 -14.75 16.03
CA CYS A 556 -4.27 -13.85 17.10
C CYS A 556 -3.14 -13.58 18.12
N ASP A 557 -2.86 -12.30 18.31
CA ASP A 557 -1.89 -11.74 19.27
C ASP A 557 -2.58 -10.80 20.29
N THR A 558 -1.78 -10.08 21.10
CA THR A 558 -2.27 -9.17 22.16
C THR A 558 -2.70 -7.79 21.68
N SER A 559 -2.81 -7.56 20.36
CA SER A 559 -3.24 -6.29 19.76
C SER A 559 -4.63 -6.35 19.12
N PHE A 560 -5.18 -7.55 18.92
CA PHE A 560 -6.55 -7.74 18.42
C PHE A 560 -7.62 -7.70 19.55
N TYR A 561 -7.23 -7.69 20.82
CA TYR A 561 -8.14 -7.59 21.96
C TYR A 561 -7.83 -6.38 22.85
N THR A 562 -8.86 -5.92 23.56
CA THR A 562 -8.79 -4.87 24.58
C THR A 562 -9.34 -5.39 25.91
N TYR A 563 -9.37 -4.55 26.92
CA TYR A 563 -9.91 -4.86 28.24
C TYR A 563 -10.85 -3.75 28.72
N ASP A 564 -11.85 -4.13 29.52
CA ASP A 564 -12.71 -3.23 30.28
C ASP A 564 -12.45 -3.47 31.79
N VAL A 565 -12.72 -2.46 32.63
CA VAL A 565 -12.45 -2.52 34.08
C VAL A 565 -13.71 -2.18 34.86
N SER A 566 -14.07 -3.05 35.81
CA SER A 566 -15.26 -2.92 36.65
C SER A 566 -15.09 -2.00 37.87
N GLU A 567 -16.19 -1.72 38.55
CA GLU A 567 -16.22 -0.94 39.79
C GLU A 567 -15.58 -1.67 40.99
N CYS A 568 -15.16 -0.91 42.00
CA CYS A 568 -14.58 -1.45 43.23
C CYS A 568 -15.63 -2.17 44.10
N THR A 569 -15.48 -3.49 44.21
CA THR A 569 -16.33 -4.36 45.03
C THR A 569 -16.25 -4.02 46.52
N SER A 570 -17.22 -4.51 47.30
CA SER A 570 -17.29 -4.35 48.77
C SER A 570 -16.09 -4.94 49.53
N PHE A 571 -15.27 -5.77 48.88
CA PHE A 571 -14.05 -6.38 49.44
C PHE A 571 -12.78 -5.55 49.18
N GLY A 572 -12.82 -4.57 48.25
CA GLY A 572 -11.67 -3.72 47.92
C GLY A 572 -10.88 -4.13 46.67
N HIS A 573 -11.41 -5.05 45.86
CA HIS A 573 -10.86 -5.42 44.56
C HIS A 573 -11.82 -5.03 43.43
N ARG A 574 -11.30 -4.93 42.20
CA ARG A 574 -12.08 -4.80 40.95
C ARG A 574 -11.60 -5.81 39.92
N GLU A 575 -12.49 -6.23 39.03
CA GLU A 575 -12.24 -7.21 37.97
C GLU A 575 -11.92 -6.51 36.64
N VAL A 576 -10.93 -7.06 35.92
CA VAL A 576 -10.56 -6.69 34.55
C VAL A 576 -10.98 -7.82 33.62
N THR A 577 -11.82 -7.51 32.64
CA THR A 577 -12.33 -8.46 31.63
C THR A 577 -11.78 -8.12 30.25
N PHE A 578 -11.55 -9.13 29.40
CA PHE A 578 -11.00 -8.95 28.06
C PHE A 578 -12.07 -9.17 26.99
N ARG A 579 -11.94 -8.51 25.83
CA ARG A 579 -12.76 -8.74 24.63
C ARG A 579 -12.03 -8.42 23.34
N TRP A 580 -12.36 -9.11 22.25
CA TRP A 580 -11.86 -8.78 20.90
C TRP A 580 -12.30 -7.38 20.45
N LEU A 581 -11.48 -6.73 19.64
CA LEU A 581 -11.79 -5.44 19.02
C LEU A 581 -12.83 -5.61 17.90
N LEU A 582 -12.69 -6.66 17.08
CA LEU A 582 -13.72 -7.15 16.17
C LEU A 582 -14.09 -8.60 16.54
N PRO A 583 -15.11 -8.80 17.40
CA PRO A 583 -15.64 -10.13 17.68
C PRO A 583 -16.32 -10.72 16.45
N ASP A 584 -16.29 -12.05 16.33
CA ASP A 584 -17.10 -12.76 15.35
C ASP A 584 -18.61 -12.55 15.58
N ALA A 585 -19.37 -12.52 14.49
CA ALA A 585 -20.81 -12.22 14.48
C ALA A 585 -21.68 -13.36 15.03
N MET A 586 -21.19 -14.61 15.03
CA MET A 586 -21.90 -15.78 15.54
C MET A 586 -21.46 -16.12 16.97
N ASN A 587 -20.20 -15.87 17.33
CA ASN A 587 -19.70 -16.06 18.70
C ASN A 587 -18.56 -15.10 19.08
N ALA A 588 -18.87 -14.14 19.97
CA ALA A 588 -17.95 -13.12 20.47
C ALA A 588 -16.75 -13.64 21.29
N THR A 589 -16.62 -14.94 21.57
CA THR A 589 -15.36 -15.51 22.09
C THR A 589 -14.26 -15.64 21.03
N PHE A 590 -14.60 -15.52 19.74
CA PHE A 590 -13.68 -15.53 18.61
C PHE A 590 -13.56 -14.15 17.96
N SER A 591 -12.48 -13.95 17.21
CA SER A 591 -12.21 -12.75 16.42
C SER A 591 -12.70 -12.95 14.97
N SER A 592 -13.22 -11.91 14.33
CA SER A 592 -13.48 -11.94 12.88
C SER A 592 -12.23 -11.64 12.03
N GLU A 593 -11.12 -11.23 12.66
CA GLU A 593 -9.89 -10.81 11.97
C GLU A 593 -8.80 -11.88 11.94
N CYS A 594 -8.77 -12.77 12.94
CA CYS A 594 -7.62 -13.64 13.19
C CYS A 594 -8.05 -15.05 13.63
N THR A 595 -7.23 -16.03 13.29
CA THR A 595 -7.44 -17.46 13.57
C THR A 595 -6.22 -18.05 14.26
N ASP A 596 -6.46 -18.95 15.22
CA ASP A 596 -5.44 -19.58 16.07
C ASP A 596 -4.54 -18.58 16.85
N GLY A 597 -3.60 -19.11 17.65
CA GLY A 597 -2.69 -18.30 18.46
C GLY A 597 -3.15 -18.11 19.90
N LYS A 598 -3.17 -16.86 20.38
CA LYS A 598 -3.56 -16.56 21.76
C LYS A 598 -5.08 -16.52 21.90
N ALA A 599 -5.61 -17.35 22.79
CA ALA A 599 -6.98 -17.19 23.29
C ALA A 599 -7.14 -15.90 24.11
N LEU A 600 -8.38 -15.46 24.26
CA LEU A 600 -8.76 -14.35 25.12
C LEU A 600 -8.45 -14.68 26.59
N PRO A 601 -7.76 -13.81 27.37
CA PRO A 601 -7.36 -14.16 28.74
C PRO A 601 -8.54 -14.24 29.72
N ASP A 602 -8.39 -15.07 30.76
CA ASP A 602 -9.32 -15.12 31.89
C ASP A 602 -9.39 -13.78 32.66
N PRO A 603 -10.53 -13.45 33.30
CA PRO A 603 -10.65 -12.24 34.11
C PRO A 603 -9.69 -12.19 35.31
N VAL A 604 -9.17 -11.00 35.63
CA VAL A 604 -8.18 -10.79 36.70
C VAL A 604 -8.70 -9.79 37.75
N LEU A 605 -8.56 -10.13 39.03
CA LEU A 605 -8.89 -9.25 40.16
C LEU A 605 -7.67 -8.44 40.61
N ILE A 606 -7.84 -7.13 40.84
CA ILE A 606 -6.78 -6.20 41.27
C ILE A 606 -7.23 -5.28 42.43
N ASP A 607 -6.28 -4.83 43.24
CA ASP A 607 -6.50 -3.94 44.38
C ASP A 607 -6.95 -2.51 44.00
N CYS A 608 -7.99 -2.01 44.69
CA CYS A 608 -8.55 -0.67 44.53
C CYS A 608 -7.74 0.43 45.24
N GLU A 609 -7.75 1.64 44.66
CA GLU A 609 -6.93 2.77 45.13
C GLU A 609 -7.61 3.65 46.19
N TYR A 610 -8.89 3.41 46.44
CA TYR A 610 -9.69 4.09 47.46
C TYR A 610 -10.52 3.08 48.26
N VAL A 611 -11.13 3.54 49.36
CA VAL A 611 -11.97 2.72 50.23
C VAL A 611 -13.44 3.10 50.02
N PRO A 612 -14.26 2.29 49.32
CA PRO A 612 -15.68 2.57 49.18
C PRO A 612 -16.40 2.64 50.53
N TYR A 613 -17.39 3.54 50.66
CA TYR A 613 -18.18 3.69 51.89
C TYR A 613 -18.91 2.41 52.31
N ASN A 614 -19.19 1.51 51.36
CA ASN A 614 -19.89 0.25 51.61
C ASN A 614 -18.98 -0.84 52.25
N THR A 615 -17.65 -0.64 52.30
CA THR A 615 -16.71 -1.59 52.92
C THR A 615 -16.94 -1.74 54.43
N ALA A 616 -16.63 -2.92 54.98
CA ALA A 616 -16.70 -3.17 56.41
C ALA A 616 -15.77 -2.23 57.22
N ALA A 617 -14.58 -1.92 56.68
CA ALA A 617 -13.63 -0.98 57.28
C ALA A 617 -14.20 0.45 57.40
N SER A 618 -14.82 0.98 56.34
CA SER A 618 -15.46 2.30 56.38
C SER A 618 -16.61 2.35 57.40
N LYS A 619 -17.43 1.29 57.47
CA LYS A 619 -18.54 1.18 58.43
C LYS A 619 -18.06 1.14 59.88
N ALA A 620 -17.01 0.38 60.17
CA ALA A 620 -16.43 0.29 61.52
C ALA A 620 -15.85 1.63 62.00
N VAL A 621 -15.10 2.34 61.14
CA VAL A 621 -14.56 3.67 61.46
C VAL A 621 -15.67 4.70 61.64
N PHE A 622 -16.72 4.68 60.81
CA PHE A 622 -17.86 5.57 60.94
C PHE A 622 -18.54 5.46 62.30
N VAL A 623 -18.85 4.24 62.76
CA VAL A 623 -19.47 4.02 64.08
C VAL A 623 -18.58 4.55 65.21
N LEU A 624 -17.27 4.29 65.16
CA LEU A 624 -16.32 4.79 66.17
C LEU A 624 -16.24 6.34 66.19
N ALA A 625 -16.17 6.97 65.01
CA ALA A 625 -16.14 8.43 64.88
C ALA A 625 -17.44 9.08 65.40
N CYS A 626 -18.60 8.48 65.12
CA CYS A 626 -19.90 8.93 65.65
C CYS A 626 -19.96 8.83 67.18
N LEU A 627 -19.50 7.73 67.78
CA LEU A 627 -19.45 7.57 69.23
C LEU A 627 -18.58 8.65 69.89
N PHE A 628 -17.39 8.93 69.34
CA PHE A 628 -16.51 9.97 69.87
C PHE A 628 -17.09 11.38 69.66
N ALA A 629 -17.73 11.66 68.52
CA ALA A 629 -18.43 12.93 68.30
C ALA A 629 -19.57 13.14 69.31
N CYS A 630 -20.36 12.11 69.64
CA CYS A 630 -21.42 12.19 70.66
C CYS A 630 -20.87 12.51 72.06
N VAL A 631 -19.78 11.86 72.49
CA VAL A 631 -19.10 12.18 73.77
C VAL A 631 -18.65 13.64 73.78
N MET A 632 -18.05 14.11 72.68
CA MET A 632 -17.53 15.47 72.56
C MET A 632 -18.63 16.53 72.57
N LEU A 633 -19.78 16.27 71.93
CA LEU A 633 -20.96 17.14 72.01
C LEU A 633 -21.56 17.18 73.43
N GLY A 634 -21.61 16.04 74.12
CA GLY A 634 -22.00 15.98 75.54
C GLY A 634 -21.08 16.82 76.43
N CYS A 635 -19.76 16.75 76.20
CA CYS A 635 -18.78 17.58 76.88
C CYS A 635 -18.94 19.09 76.58
N ILE A 636 -19.36 19.48 75.37
CA ILE A 636 -19.72 20.88 75.07
C ILE A 636 -20.93 21.30 75.91
N GLY A 637 -21.99 20.49 75.92
CA GLY A 637 -23.19 20.76 76.71
C GLY A 637 -22.88 20.98 78.20
N PHE A 638 -22.07 20.10 78.79
CA PHE A 638 -21.63 20.23 80.19
C PHE A 638 -20.80 21.52 80.43
N VAL A 639 -19.82 21.81 79.58
CA VAL A 639 -18.95 23.00 79.72
C VAL A 639 -19.71 24.32 79.53
N VAL A 640 -20.79 24.32 78.75
CA VAL A 640 -21.69 25.48 78.60
C VAL A 640 -22.65 25.59 79.78
N TYR A 641 -23.15 24.48 80.33
CA TYR A 641 -24.01 24.48 81.51
C TYR A 641 -23.28 25.00 82.77
N GLU A 642 -22.12 24.44 83.10
CA GLU A 642 -21.31 24.86 84.27
C GLU A 642 -20.47 26.14 84.02
N CYS A 643 -20.79 26.96 83.01
CA CYS A 643 -19.95 28.10 82.61
C CYS A 643 -19.85 29.22 83.67
N GLU A 644 -20.81 29.27 84.59
CA GLU A 644 -20.86 30.21 85.72
C GLU A 644 -19.85 29.84 86.83
N GLN A 645 -19.49 28.55 86.97
CA GLN A 645 -18.66 28.04 88.06
C GLN A 645 -17.27 28.69 88.07
N PRO A 646 -16.72 29.06 89.25
CA PRO A 646 -15.46 29.80 89.32
C PRO A 646 -14.28 29.06 88.67
N ILE A 647 -14.27 27.72 88.69
CA ILE A 647 -13.23 26.89 88.06
C ILE A 647 -13.30 27.01 86.53
N VAL A 648 -14.48 26.79 85.95
CA VAL A 648 -14.73 26.80 84.49
C VAL A 648 -14.53 28.22 83.93
N LYS A 649 -15.01 29.23 84.67
CA LYS A 649 -14.87 30.66 84.37
C LYS A 649 -13.40 31.11 84.40
N ARG A 650 -12.62 30.66 85.39
CA ARG A 650 -11.15 30.91 85.49
C ARG A 650 -10.35 30.17 84.40
N SER A 651 -10.76 28.96 84.05
CA SER A 651 -10.15 28.12 82.99
C SER A 651 -10.48 28.58 81.55
N GLN A 652 -11.40 29.54 81.39
CA GLN A 652 -11.81 30.15 80.12
C GLN A 652 -12.51 29.17 79.17
N TYR A 653 -13.75 28.80 79.53
CA TYR A 653 -14.64 27.89 78.78
C TYR A 653 -14.65 28.11 77.26
N GLN A 654 -14.55 29.35 76.76
CA GLN A 654 -14.51 29.67 75.32
C GLN A 654 -13.44 28.89 74.53
N PHE A 655 -12.21 28.77 75.06
CA PHE A 655 -11.15 28.00 74.39
C PHE A 655 -11.37 26.49 74.53
N LEU A 656 -12.00 26.03 75.62
CA LEU A 656 -12.35 24.62 75.81
C LEU A 656 -13.46 24.19 74.84
N VAL A 657 -14.47 25.02 74.61
CA VAL A 657 -15.52 24.80 73.60
C VAL A 657 -14.95 24.85 72.17
N THR A 658 -14.08 25.81 71.85
CA THR A 658 -13.40 25.85 70.54
C THR A 658 -12.57 24.59 70.28
N MET A 659 -11.87 24.09 71.31
CA MET A 659 -11.10 22.85 71.24
C MET A 659 -11.99 21.60 71.05
N LEU A 660 -13.12 21.53 71.77
CA LEU A 660 -14.13 20.47 71.61
C LEU A 660 -14.74 20.47 70.20
N LEU A 661 -15.10 21.64 69.66
CA LEU A 661 -15.59 21.79 68.29
C LEU A 661 -14.55 21.34 67.25
N GLY A 662 -13.28 21.64 67.48
CA GLY A 662 -12.17 21.12 66.67
C GLY A 662 -12.09 19.59 66.66
N GLY A 663 -12.34 18.94 67.80
CA GLY A 663 -12.36 17.47 67.88
C GLY A 663 -13.59 16.81 67.24
N VAL A 664 -14.76 17.45 67.28
CA VAL A 664 -15.92 17.03 66.47
C VAL A 664 -15.59 17.14 64.98
N LEU A 665 -14.90 18.21 64.57
CA LEU A 665 -14.46 18.40 63.18
C LEU A 665 -13.39 17.37 62.75
N MET A 666 -12.49 16.93 63.65
CA MET A 666 -11.58 15.80 63.37
C MET A 666 -12.35 14.51 63.11
N CYS A 667 -13.38 14.20 63.90
CA CYS A 667 -14.18 12.98 63.72
C CYS A 667 -14.88 12.98 62.34
N TYR A 668 -15.43 14.12 61.92
CA TYR A 668 -15.99 14.28 60.58
C TYR A 668 -14.92 14.19 59.47
N ALA A 669 -13.74 14.77 59.68
CA ALA A 669 -12.63 14.69 58.73
C ALA A 669 -12.17 13.24 58.48
N THR A 670 -12.15 12.40 59.51
CA THR A 670 -11.83 10.97 59.39
C THR A 670 -12.85 10.21 58.54
N VAL A 671 -14.15 10.52 58.66
CA VAL A 671 -15.20 9.90 57.82
C VAL A 671 -15.07 10.32 56.35
N ILE A 672 -14.83 11.60 56.08
CA ILE A 672 -14.65 12.12 54.70
C ILE A 672 -13.33 11.63 54.04
N TYR A 673 -12.43 10.98 54.80
CA TYR A 673 -11.24 10.33 54.26
C TYR A 673 -11.54 9.04 53.48
N SER A 674 -12.63 8.32 53.79
CA SER A 674 -13.12 7.24 52.92
C SER A 674 -13.99 7.79 51.77
N GLY A 675 -14.39 6.92 50.85
CA GLY A 675 -15.15 7.25 49.64
C GLY A 675 -14.31 7.45 48.40
N GLU A 676 -15.00 7.52 47.27
CA GLU A 676 -14.44 7.72 45.93
C GLU A 676 -13.81 9.13 45.79
N PRO A 677 -12.68 9.27 45.07
CA PRO A 677 -12.13 10.57 44.72
C PRO A 677 -13.09 11.35 43.81
N SER A 678 -13.77 12.35 44.37
CA SER A 678 -14.53 13.36 43.61
C SER A 678 -13.93 14.75 43.83
N ARG A 679 -14.23 15.72 42.96
CA ARG A 679 -13.73 17.11 43.09
C ARG A 679 -14.02 17.72 44.47
N ILE A 680 -15.18 17.40 45.04
CA ILE A 680 -15.62 17.86 46.37
C ILE A 680 -14.83 17.14 47.47
N VAL A 681 -14.77 15.80 47.42
CA VAL A 681 -14.08 14.98 48.44
C VAL A 681 -12.58 15.27 48.48
N CYS A 682 -11.94 15.43 47.31
CA CYS A 682 -10.52 15.76 47.20
C CYS A 682 -10.17 17.13 47.80
N ALA A 683 -11.08 18.11 47.74
CA ALA A 683 -10.90 19.41 48.40
C ALA A 683 -11.18 19.34 49.91
N LEU A 684 -12.25 18.66 50.34
CA LEU A 684 -12.65 18.60 51.74
C LEU A 684 -11.64 17.87 52.63
N ARG A 685 -11.05 16.76 52.17
CA ARG A 685 -10.08 15.96 52.94
C ARG A 685 -8.96 16.80 53.60
N PRO A 686 -8.15 17.59 52.87
CA PRO A 686 -7.13 18.43 53.48
C PRO A 686 -7.69 19.63 54.27
N MET A 687 -8.85 20.18 53.87
CA MET A 687 -9.45 21.34 54.55
C MET A 687 -9.89 20.99 55.98
N LEU A 688 -10.69 19.93 56.12
CA LEU A 688 -11.27 19.53 57.40
C LEU A 688 -10.19 19.15 58.42
N ILE A 689 -9.19 18.35 58.02
CA ILE A 689 -8.05 17.97 58.87
C ILE A 689 -7.27 19.23 59.31
N SER A 690 -6.99 20.16 58.39
CA SER A 690 -6.20 21.35 58.68
C SER A 690 -6.90 22.30 59.68
N TRP A 691 -8.19 22.58 59.47
CA TRP A 691 -8.96 23.45 60.37
C TRP A 691 -9.15 22.81 61.74
N ALA A 692 -9.49 21.52 61.78
CA ALA A 692 -9.71 20.79 63.03
C ALA A 692 -8.44 20.71 63.89
N PHE A 693 -7.28 20.45 63.28
CA PHE A 693 -5.98 20.55 63.96
C PHE A 693 -5.76 21.94 64.59
N THR A 694 -6.05 23.03 63.86
CA THR A 694 -5.87 24.40 64.37
C THR A 694 -6.85 24.76 65.47
N LEU A 695 -8.10 24.31 65.40
CA LEU A 695 -9.08 24.52 66.46
C LEU A 695 -8.70 23.79 67.75
N ILE A 696 -8.19 22.56 67.67
CA ILE A 696 -7.67 21.83 68.84
C ILE A 696 -6.37 22.46 69.34
N PHE A 697 -5.31 22.39 68.52
CA PHE A 697 -3.96 22.70 68.96
C PHE A 697 -3.71 24.21 69.07
N GLY A 698 -4.26 25.02 68.17
CA GLY A 698 -4.19 26.48 68.27
C GLY A 698 -4.84 27.01 69.55
N SER A 699 -5.93 26.38 70.03
CA SER A 699 -6.51 26.69 71.35
C SER A 699 -5.52 26.41 72.48
N LEU A 700 -4.74 25.33 72.41
CA LEU A 700 -3.66 25.04 73.36
C LEU A 700 -2.54 26.08 73.28
N VAL A 701 -2.09 26.46 72.07
CA VAL A 701 -1.04 27.48 71.89
C VAL A 701 -1.47 28.81 72.47
N VAL A 702 -2.66 29.32 72.13
CA VAL A 702 -3.16 30.62 72.61
C VAL A 702 -3.35 30.61 74.13
N LYS A 703 -3.80 29.49 74.70
CA LYS A 703 -3.87 29.30 76.15
C LYS A 703 -2.48 29.37 76.80
N SER A 704 -1.48 28.65 76.27
CA SER A 704 -0.09 28.74 76.73
C SER A 704 0.49 30.15 76.60
N MET A 705 0.23 30.85 75.48
CA MET A 705 0.66 32.24 75.27
C MET A 705 0.07 33.19 76.31
N ARG A 706 -1.22 33.03 76.67
CA ARG A 706 -1.84 33.85 77.71
C ARG A 706 -1.18 33.61 79.08
N VAL A 707 -0.98 32.35 79.45
CA VAL A 707 -0.33 31.96 80.72
C VAL A 707 1.08 32.55 80.78
N TYR A 708 1.88 32.36 79.72
CA TYR A 708 3.25 32.89 79.62
C TYR A 708 3.28 34.43 79.74
N ARG A 709 2.41 35.15 79.02
CA ARG A 709 2.37 36.62 79.06
C ARG A 709 1.96 37.19 80.43
N VAL A 710 1.11 36.49 81.19
CA VAL A 710 0.77 36.89 82.56
C VAL A 710 2.01 36.81 83.47
N PHE A 711 2.79 35.73 83.40
CA PHE A 711 3.99 35.58 84.24
C PHE A 711 5.17 36.46 83.80
N LEU A 712 5.27 36.82 82.52
CA LEU A 712 6.28 37.77 82.02
C LEU A 712 5.96 39.24 82.39
N SER A 713 4.73 39.54 82.84
CA SER A 713 4.27 40.91 83.15
C SER A 713 4.62 41.40 84.57
N SER A 714 5.63 40.82 85.21
CA SER A 714 6.07 41.15 86.58
C SER A 714 6.62 42.59 86.76
N ALA A 715 6.89 43.30 85.66
CA ALA A 715 7.25 44.73 85.66
C ALA A 715 6.01 45.65 85.84
N MET A 716 5.44 45.66 87.06
CA MET A 716 4.53 46.68 87.63
C MET A 716 3.49 47.37 86.70
N LYS A 717 2.74 46.62 85.88
CA LYS A 717 1.44 47.11 85.38
C LYS A 717 0.42 45.97 85.16
N ARG A 718 -0.69 45.99 85.89
CA ARG A 718 -1.76 44.97 85.82
C ARG A 718 -2.58 45.12 84.53
N VAL A 719 -2.05 44.64 83.40
CA VAL A 719 -2.75 44.67 82.11
C VAL A 719 -3.88 43.62 82.09
N VAL A 720 -5.13 44.08 82.01
CA VAL A 720 -6.31 43.20 81.90
C VAL A 720 -6.42 42.67 80.46
N LEU A 721 -5.74 41.57 80.19
CA LEU A 721 -5.80 40.87 78.90
C LEU A 721 -7.17 40.18 78.71
N SER A 722 -8.07 40.84 77.97
CA SER A 722 -9.39 40.32 77.63
C SER A 722 -9.32 39.03 76.80
N ALA A 723 -10.20 38.07 77.10
CA ALA A 723 -10.29 36.79 76.38
C ALA A 723 -10.52 36.98 74.87
N GLY A 724 -11.33 37.97 74.47
CA GLY A 724 -11.58 38.29 73.07
C GLY A 724 -10.33 38.75 72.30
N THR A 725 -9.32 39.32 72.99
CA THR A 725 -8.04 39.67 72.34
C THR A 725 -7.20 38.43 72.06
N MET A 726 -7.24 37.43 72.94
CA MET A 726 -6.59 36.13 72.71
C MET A 726 -7.35 35.31 71.64
N MET A 727 -8.68 35.40 71.59
CA MET A 727 -9.47 34.73 70.55
C MET A 727 -9.15 35.26 69.15
N LYS A 728 -8.86 36.57 68.99
CA LYS A 728 -8.36 37.14 67.73
C LYS A 728 -7.05 36.51 67.25
N VAL A 729 -6.17 36.04 68.15
CA VAL A 729 -4.94 35.32 67.76
C VAL A 729 -5.26 33.94 67.20
N LEU A 730 -6.22 33.22 67.81
CA LEU A 730 -6.68 31.92 67.32
C LEU A 730 -7.38 32.04 65.95
N VAL A 731 -8.22 33.06 65.79
CA VAL A 731 -8.82 33.40 64.48
C VAL A 731 -7.74 33.75 63.46
N GLY A 732 -6.67 34.44 63.86
CA GLY A 732 -5.50 34.70 63.02
C GLY A 732 -4.84 33.42 62.50
N PHE A 733 -4.64 32.41 63.35
CA PHE A 733 -4.10 31.11 62.91
C PHE A 733 -5.04 30.39 61.92
N LEU A 734 -6.36 30.46 62.14
CA LEU A 734 -7.35 29.89 61.22
C LEU A 734 -7.42 30.63 59.88
N ILE A 735 -7.24 31.96 59.87
CA ILE A 735 -7.16 32.76 58.64
C ILE A 735 -5.96 32.33 57.80
N VAL A 736 -4.80 32.04 58.39
CA VAL A 736 -3.63 31.54 57.66
C VAL A 736 -3.94 30.19 56.98
N ASP A 737 -4.62 29.26 57.66
CA ASP A 737 -5.06 28.00 57.04
C ASP A 737 -6.02 28.24 55.87
N ILE A 738 -7.02 29.11 56.06
CA ILE A 738 -8.00 29.46 55.02
C ILE A 738 -7.30 30.06 53.81
N VAL A 739 -6.37 31.00 53.99
CA VAL A 739 -5.61 31.61 52.88
C VAL A 739 -4.81 30.55 52.10
N ILE A 740 -4.07 29.67 52.78
CA ILE A 740 -3.28 28.63 52.10
C ILE A 740 -4.18 27.63 51.37
N LEU A 741 -5.29 27.20 51.98
CA LEU A 741 -6.24 26.26 51.36
C LEU A 741 -7.02 26.87 50.18
N VAL A 742 -7.49 28.12 50.30
CA VAL A 742 -8.19 28.82 49.21
C VAL A 742 -7.23 29.15 48.08
N SER A 743 -6.01 29.61 48.35
CA SER A 743 -4.99 29.82 47.30
C SER A 743 -4.64 28.51 46.56
N ARG A 744 -4.57 27.38 47.28
CA ARG A 744 -4.39 26.06 46.66
C ARG A 744 -5.55 25.74 45.72
N GLN A 745 -6.79 25.92 46.14
CA GLN A 745 -7.96 25.59 45.33
C GLN A 745 -8.13 26.52 44.10
N LEU A 746 -7.68 27.78 44.20
CA LEU A 746 -7.69 28.74 43.09
C LEU A 746 -6.57 28.49 42.07
N VAL A 747 -5.35 28.18 42.53
CA VAL A 747 -4.16 28.05 41.67
C VAL A 747 -3.93 26.62 41.16
N SER A 748 -4.33 25.60 41.93
CA SER A 748 -4.08 24.19 41.65
C SER A 748 -5.21 23.32 42.25
N PRO A 749 -6.44 23.40 41.70
CA PRO A 749 -7.60 22.69 42.24
C PRO A 749 -7.36 21.18 42.33
N SER A 750 -7.70 20.60 43.48
CA SER A 750 -7.53 19.16 43.72
C SER A 750 -8.63 18.36 43.04
N ASN A 751 -8.41 17.95 41.80
CA ASN A 751 -9.33 17.12 41.05
C ASN A 751 -9.08 15.62 41.32
N ALA A 752 -10.12 14.83 41.08
CA ALA A 752 -9.92 13.41 40.79
C ALA A 752 -9.26 13.29 39.41
N ILE A 753 -8.12 12.62 39.34
CA ILE A 753 -7.38 12.40 38.10
C ILE A 753 -7.18 10.90 37.93
N VAL A 754 -7.52 10.42 36.74
CA VAL A 754 -7.22 9.06 36.30
C VAL A 754 -5.76 9.02 35.83
N LYS A 755 -5.01 8.01 36.27
CA LYS A 755 -3.65 7.73 35.80
C LYS A 755 -3.49 6.25 35.49
N ALA A 756 -3.12 5.92 34.27
CA ALA A 756 -2.68 4.58 33.92
C ALA A 756 -1.36 4.25 34.66
N GLU A 757 -1.39 3.26 35.54
CA GLU A 757 -0.23 2.76 36.27
C GLU A 757 -0.01 1.28 35.92
N ALA A 758 1.23 0.90 35.59
CA ALA A 758 1.59 -0.48 35.25
C ALA A 758 1.31 -1.44 36.42
N VAL A 759 0.37 -2.37 36.24
CA VAL A 759 0.03 -3.39 37.24
C VAL A 759 0.80 -4.67 36.92
N SER A 760 1.76 -5.02 37.79
CA SER A 760 2.61 -6.21 37.64
C SER A 760 1.82 -7.53 37.61
N GLU A 761 0.63 -7.56 38.22
CA GLU A 761 -0.26 -8.71 38.26
C GLU A 761 -0.92 -9.00 36.91
N ILE A 762 -1.01 -7.99 36.02
CA ILE A 762 -1.47 -8.13 34.62
C ILE A 762 -0.27 -7.96 33.66
N GLY A 763 0.87 -8.56 34.01
CA GLY A 763 2.08 -8.54 33.17
C GLY A 763 2.72 -7.16 32.94
N GLY A 764 2.34 -6.14 33.71
CA GLY A 764 2.79 -4.76 33.53
C GLY A 764 1.86 -3.88 32.70
N LEU A 765 0.68 -4.37 32.30
CA LEU A 765 -0.32 -3.57 31.60
C LEU A 765 -0.74 -2.36 32.45
N ALA A 766 -0.86 -1.19 31.82
CA ALA A 766 -1.14 0.07 32.52
C ALA A 766 -2.65 0.24 32.76
N VAL A 767 -3.08 0.04 34.01
CA VAL A 767 -4.51 0.12 34.39
C VAL A 767 -4.82 1.49 34.97
N ASP A 768 -5.97 2.04 34.60
CA ASP A 768 -6.44 3.35 35.05
C ASP A 768 -6.79 3.38 36.53
N ARG A 769 -6.07 4.23 37.28
CA ARG A 769 -6.16 4.43 38.74
C ARG A 769 -6.67 5.83 39.07
N VAL A 770 -7.73 5.93 39.86
CA VAL A 770 -8.31 7.24 40.23
C VAL A 770 -7.71 7.72 41.56
N ARG A 771 -7.08 8.90 41.57
CA ARG A 771 -6.51 9.51 42.79
C ARG A 771 -6.78 11.01 42.85
N CYS A 772 -6.87 11.56 44.07
CA CYS A 772 -6.90 13.00 44.29
C CYS A 772 -5.53 13.60 44.00
N ALA A 773 -5.40 14.37 42.92
CA ALA A 773 -4.14 14.95 42.47
C ALA A 773 -4.24 16.46 42.26
N SER A 774 -3.07 17.11 42.20
CA SER A 774 -2.87 18.56 42.23
C SER A 774 -1.65 18.85 41.35
N SER A 775 -1.70 19.85 40.47
CA SER A 775 -0.61 20.14 39.52
C SER A 775 0.66 20.65 40.22
N SER A 776 0.51 21.22 41.42
CA SER A 776 1.64 21.57 42.29
C SER A 776 1.53 20.92 43.67
N SER A 777 2.68 20.43 44.17
CA SER A 777 2.87 19.94 45.55
C SER A 777 3.25 21.05 46.53
N VAL A 778 3.63 22.25 46.06
CA VAL A 778 4.17 23.35 46.87
C VAL A 778 3.20 23.76 47.99
N PHE A 779 1.91 23.86 47.69
CA PHE A 779 0.88 24.21 48.69
C PHE A 779 0.75 23.16 49.82
N VAL A 780 1.04 21.89 49.55
CA VAL A 780 1.05 20.83 50.58
C VAL A 780 2.29 21.00 51.48
N GLY A 781 3.45 21.32 50.89
CA GLY A 781 4.65 21.68 51.64
C GLY A 781 4.45 22.91 52.55
N LEU A 782 3.84 23.97 52.03
CA LEU A 782 3.52 25.18 52.81
C LEU A 782 2.58 24.89 54.00
N LEU A 783 1.56 24.04 53.81
CA LEU A 783 0.70 23.60 54.92
C LEU A 783 1.48 22.83 55.98
N PHE A 784 2.36 21.89 55.60
CA PHE A 784 3.18 21.15 56.56
C PHE A 784 4.17 22.06 57.32
N ILE A 785 4.81 23.00 56.63
CA ILE A 785 5.70 23.99 57.28
C ILE A 785 4.91 24.83 58.28
N TRP A 786 3.72 25.32 57.92
CA TRP A 786 2.85 26.08 58.82
C TRP A 786 2.43 25.26 60.05
N LYS A 787 1.96 24.01 59.86
CA LYS A 787 1.61 23.13 60.99
C LYS A 787 2.83 22.82 61.87
N ALA A 788 4.01 22.61 61.31
CA ALA A 788 5.23 22.40 62.07
C ALA A 788 5.62 23.64 62.89
N VAL A 789 5.54 24.85 62.33
CA VAL A 789 5.76 26.11 63.06
C VAL A 789 4.78 26.26 64.22
N MET A 790 3.49 25.98 64.00
CA MET A 790 2.51 25.96 65.09
C MET A 790 2.90 24.94 66.17
N LEU A 791 3.20 23.69 65.78
CA LEU A 791 3.49 22.58 66.69
C LEU A 791 4.73 22.86 67.56
N PHE A 792 5.87 23.19 66.95
CA PHE A 792 7.11 23.48 67.69
C PHE A 792 7.00 24.76 68.52
N GLY A 793 6.35 25.82 68.02
CA GLY A 793 6.08 27.03 68.81
C GLY A 793 5.19 26.75 70.02
N GLY A 794 4.14 25.96 69.84
CA GLY A 794 3.24 25.51 70.91
C GLY A 794 3.93 24.65 71.96
N LEU A 795 4.80 23.74 71.53
CA LEU A 795 5.62 22.91 72.41
C LEU A 795 6.60 23.76 73.23
N TYR A 796 7.32 24.69 72.58
CA TYR A 796 8.25 25.62 73.24
C TYR A 796 7.56 26.46 74.32
N LEU A 797 6.42 27.08 73.99
CA LEU A 797 5.60 27.81 74.96
C LEU A 797 5.12 26.93 76.13
N SER A 798 4.76 25.67 75.84
CA SER A 798 4.31 24.71 76.85
C SER A 798 5.45 24.22 77.76
N ILE A 799 6.69 24.18 77.27
CA ILE A 799 7.89 23.91 78.09
C ILE A 799 8.13 25.07 79.07
N LEU A 800 8.03 26.32 78.60
CA LEU A 800 8.28 27.52 79.41
C LEU A 800 7.32 27.65 80.61
N ILE A 801 6.03 27.35 80.43
CA ILE A 801 5.03 27.48 81.52
C ILE A 801 5.02 26.30 82.50
N ARG A 802 5.73 25.20 82.21
CA ARG A 802 5.62 23.91 82.95
C ARG A 802 6.10 23.97 84.42
N LYS A 803 6.92 24.95 84.78
CA LYS A 803 7.54 25.08 86.12
C LYS A 803 6.96 26.22 86.98
N VAL A 804 5.86 26.85 86.57
CA VAL A 804 5.27 27.97 87.32
C VAL A 804 4.44 27.45 88.52
N SER A 805 4.15 28.32 89.49
CA SER A 805 3.67 27.99 90.84
C SER A 805 2.41 27.11 90.90
N SER A 806 2.29 26.39 92.03
CA SER A 806 1.28 25.36 92.33
C SER A 806 -0.19 25.79 92.18
N ASP A 807 -0.46 27.10 92.18
CA ASP A 807 -1.80 27.67 91.98
C ASP A 807 -2.38 27.41 90.57
N PHE A 808 -1.54 26.98 89.62
CA PHE A 808 -1.90 26.69 88.23
C PHE A 808 -1.55 25.26 87.80
N GLN A 809 -2.16 24.27 88.47
CA GLN A 809 -2.08 22.84 88.11
C GLN A 809 -2.45 22.52 86.64
N GLU A 810 -3.14 23.44 85.95
CA GLU A 810 -3.54 23.31 84.55
C GLU A 810 -2.34 23.28 83.56
N SER A 811 -1.17 23.81 83.94
CA SER A 811 0.01 23.91 83.04
C SER A 811 0.60 22.55 82.64
N VAL A 812 0.63 21.59 83.57
CA VAL A 812 1.18 20.23 83.36
C VAL A 812 0.37 19.47 82.30
N TRP A 813 -0.97 19.56 82.38
CA TRP A 813 -1.87 18.92 81.43
C TRP A 813 -1.78 19.54 80.01
N ILE A 814 -1.48 20.83 79.91
CA ILE A 814 -1.19 21.49 78.62
C ILE A 814 0.10 20.95 78.00
N PHE A 815 1.17 20.82 78.78
CA PHE A 815 2.41 20.21 78.30
C PHE A 815 2.21 18.74 77.88
N ALA A 816 1.49 17.94 78.67
CA ALA A 816 1.19 16.54 78.33
C ALA A 816 0.40 16.44 77.01
N SER A 817 -0.62 17.27 76.82
CA SER A 817 -1.43 17.29 75.60
C SER A 817 -0.61 17.68 74.36
N ALA A 818 0.32 18.63 74.50
CA ALA A 818 1.23 19.01 73.40
C ALA A 818 2.16 17.87 72.98
N CYS A 819 2.65 17.07 73.94
CA CYS A 819 3.47 15.89 73.66
C CYS A 819 2.69 14.78 72.93
N VAL A 820 1.41 14.57 73.25
CA VAL A 820 0.55 13.61 72.52
C VAL A 820 0.40 14.04 71.06
N VAL A 821 0.08 15.31 70.79
CA VAL A 821 -0.07 15.82 69.42
C VAL A 821 1.24 15.72 68.62
N LEU A 822 2.40 15.98 69.24
CA LEU A 822 3.71 15.75 68.62
C LEU A 822 3.89 14.29 68.20
N PHE A 823 3.69 13.36 69.14
CA PHE A 823 3.91 11.93 68.90
C PHE A 823 3.01 11.38 67.79
N SER A 824 1.71 11.70 67.83
CA SER A 824 0.76 11.27 66.79
C SER A 824 1.08 11.88 65.42
N SER A 825 1.56 13.12 65.36
CA SER A 825 2.02 13.74 64.10
C SER A 825 3.25 13.03 63.53
N LEU A 826 4.19 12.62 64.39
CA LEU A 826 5.40 11.88 63.98
C LEU A 826 5.11 10.44 63.51
N LEU A 827 4.01 9.82 63.93
CA LEU A 827 3.58 8.50 63.42
C LEU A 827 2.87 8.58 62.07
N LEU A 828 2.11 9.64 61.81
CA LEU A 828 1.34 9.80 60.57
C LEU A 828 2.22 10.14 59.36
N LEU A 829 3.28 10.94 59.55
CA LEU A 829 4.15 11.39 58.45
C LEU A 829 4.89 10.24 57.73
N PRO A 830 5.53 9.26 58.40
CA PRO A 830 6.15 8.12 57.73
C PRO A 830 5.14 7.25 56.97
N MET A 831 4.00 6.97 57.60
CA MET A 831 2.94 6.14 56.99
C MET A 831 2.36 6.76 55.72
N GLY A 832 2.22 8.09 55.68
CA GLY A 832 1.68 8.81 54.52
C GLY A 832 2.58 8.87 53.28
N TYR A 833 3.88 8.56 53.41
CA TYR A 833 4.87 8.83 52.35
C TYR A 833 5.90 7.72 52.09
N PHE A 834 6.15 6.81 53.05
CA PHE A 834 7.22 5.80 52.93
C PHE A 834 6.72 4.35 52.97
N VAL A 835 5.43 4.10 53.20
CA VAL A 835 4.88 2.74 53.33
C VAL A 835 3.77 2.49 52.31
N THR A 836 4.03 1.61 51.35
CA THR A 836 3.02 1.16 50.38
C THR A 836 2.09 0.11 51.02
N LEU A 837 0.95 0.57 51.52
CA LEU A 837 -0.14 -0.26 52.02
C LEU A 837 -1.34 -0.23 51.05
N SER A 838 -2.18 -1.27 51.07
CA SER A 838 -3.49 -1.20 50.43
C SER A 838 -4.36 -0.11 51.05
N ALA A 839 -5.27 0.48 50.27
CA ALA A 839 -6.04 1.66 50.68
C ALA A 839 -6.82 1.44 52.00
N ILE A 840 -7.34 0.22 52.20
CA ILE A 840 -8.05 -0.21 53.41
C ILE A 840 -7.13 -0.20 54.63
N ALA A 841 -5.92 -0.78 54.53
CA ALA A 841 -4.98 -0.85 55.63
C ALA A 841 -4.49 0.55 56.04
N PHE A 842 -4.13 1.40 55.07
CA PHE A 842 -3.75 2.79 55.34
C PHE A 842 -4.86 3.57 56.08
N PHE A 843 -6.10 3.48 55.59
CA PHE A 843 -7.24 4.19 56.17
C PHE A 843 -7.50 3.78 57.63
N LEU A 844 -7.37 2.50 57.97
CA LEU A 844 -7.54 2.00 59.34
C LEU A 844 -6.46 2.55 60.29
N PHE A 845 -5.19 2.53 59.90
CA PHE A 845 -4.11 3.10 60.72
C PHE A 845 -4.24 4.61 60.90
N PHE A 846 -4.54 5.35 59.83
CA PHE A 846 -4.80 6.80 59.89
C PHE A 846 -5.92 7.12 60.88
N SER A 847 -7.06 6.43 60.74
CA SER A 847 -8.26 6.66 61.56
C SER A 847 -8.01 6.35 63.04
N PHE A 848 -7.34 5.24 63.34
CA PHE A 848 -7.02 4.84 64.70
C PHE A 848 -6.11 5.86 65.41
N ILE A 849 -5.02 6.30 64.76
CA ILE A 849 -4.08 7.26 65.34
C ILE A 849 -4.76 8.62 65.57
N VAL A 850 -5.53 9.11 64.60
CA VAL A 850 -6.22 10.40 64.68
C VAL A 850 -7.28 10.43 65.78
N LEU A 851 -8.15 9.43 65.84
CA LEU A 851 -9.27 9.39 66.78
C LEU A 851 -8.79 9.17 68.23
N SER A 852 -7.83 8.26 68.45
CA SER A 852 -7.26 8.01 69.78
C SER A 852 -6.48 9.21 70.32
N ALA A 853 -5.65 9.86 69.49
CA ALA A 853 -4.92 11.07 69.86
C ALA A 853 -5.87 12.21 70.26
N THR A 854 -6.95 12.40 69.50
CA THR A 854 -7.98 13.40 69.80
C THR A 854 -8.61 13.12 71.17
N MET A 855 -9.10 11.91 71.42
CA MET A 855 -9.74 11.57 72.71
C MET A 855 -8.79 11.73 73.91
N LEU A 856 -7.51 11.34 73.78
CA LEU A 856 -6.52 11.53 74.84
C LEU A 856 -6.29 13.02 75.16
N VAL A 857 -6.07 13.84 74.13
CA VAL A 857 -5.83 15.29 74.25
C VAL A 857 -7.02 16.02 74.88
N MET A 858 -8.24 15.58 74.60
CA MET A 858 -9.45 16.14 75.22
C MET A 858 -9.65 15.66 76.66
N GLY A 859 -9.40 14.39 76.94
CA GLY A 859 -9.46 13.82 78.30
C GLY A 859 -8.51 14.52 79.27
N LEU A 860 -7.25 14.71 78.86
CA LEU A 860 -6.24 15.44 79.65
C LEU A 860 -6.65 16.90 79.96
N MET A 861 -7.48 17.53 79.10
CA MET A 861 -7.94 18.92 79.29
C MET A 861 -9.21 19.07 80.12
N LEU A 862 -10.03 18.02 80.21
CA LEU A 862 -11.36 18.07 80.81
C LEU A 862 -11.42 17.34 82.14
N VAL A 863 -10.89 16.10 82.22
CA VAL A 863 -11.01 15.24 83.41
C VAL A 863 -10.50 15.90 84.70
N PRO A 864 -9.33 16.59 84.73
CA PRO A 864 -8.87 17.26 85.96
C PRO A 864 -9.85 18.32 86.50
N LYS A 865 -10.66 18.93 85.63
CA LYS A 865 -11.64 19.95 85.99
C LYS A 865 -12.95 19.33 86.47
N MET A 866 -13.38 18.23 85.85
CA MET A 866 -14.54 17.46 86.29
C MET A 866 -14.36 16.99 87.73
N LEU A 867 -13.17 16.46 88.05
CA LEU A 867 -12.82 16.01 89.40
C LEU A 867 -12.79 17.17 90.40
N GLN A 868 -12.11 18.28 90.07
CA GLN A 868 -12.06 19.47 90.94
C GLN A 868 -13.43 20.14 91.17
N LEU A 869 -14.33 20.10 90.19
CA LEU A 869 -15.73 20.54 90.36
C LEU A 869 -16.49 19.61 91.32
N HIS A 870 -16.34 18.30 91.16
CA HIS A 870 -16.99 17.30 92.00
C HIS A 870 -16.52 17.39 93.46
N ASP A 871 -15.21 17.47 93.69
CA ASP A 871 -14.62 17.55 95.05
C ASP A 871 -15.07 18.81 95.81
N LEU A 872 -15.30 19.92 95.11
CA LEU A 872 -15.86 21.14 95.71
C LEU A 872 -17.36 21.04 95.98
N ALA A 873 -18.12 20.28 95.18
CA ALA A 873 -19.53 19.97 95.46
C ALA A 873 -19.70 19.08 96.72
N THR A 874 -18.88 18.04 96.88
CA THR A 874 -18.86 17.23 98.13
C THR A 874 -18.35 18.01 99.34
N SER A 875 -17.41 18.93 99.13
CA SER A 875 -16.92 19.80 100.21
C SER A 875 -18.00 20.78 100.70
N GLY A 876 -18.70 21.47 99.78
CA GLY A 876 -19.77 22.42 100.13
C GLY A 876 -20.96 21.75 100.84
N ALA A 877 -21.27 20.50 100.50
CA ALA A 877 -22.29 19.71 101.20
C ALA A 877 -21.94 19.40 102.67
N SER A 878 -20.66 19.51 103.06
CA SER A 878 -20.17 19.09 104.39
C SER A 878 -20.22 20.21 105.45
N GLU A 879 -20.35 21.48 105.09
CA GLU A 879 -20.44 22.59 106.06
C GLU A 879 -21.87 22.78 106.59
N VAL A 880 -22.89 22.64 105.73
CA VAL A 880 -24.32 22.83 106.09
C VAL A 880 -24.79 21.85 107.18
N SER A 881 -24.13 20.69 107.31
CA SER A 881 -24.50 19.62 108.26
C SER A 881 -23.97 19.82 109.69
N LYS A 882 -23.02 20.75 109.92
CA LYS A 882 -22.32 20.86 111.22
C LYS A 882 -23.08 21.62 112.29
N THR A 883 -23.99 22.52 111.95
CA THR A 883 -24.62 23.46 112.90
C THR A 883 -25.74 22.85 113.76
N VAL A 884 -26.06 21.56 113.60
CA VAL A 884 -27.23 20.91 114.24
C VAL A 884 -26.84 19.87 115.29
N ARG A 885 -25.57 19.47 115.38
CA ARG A 885 -25.16 18.24 116.12
C ARG A 885 -24.22 18.44 117.32
N GLU A 886 -24.21 19.62 117.93
CA GLU A 886 -23.55 19.87 119.23
C GLU A 886 -24.57 20.05 120.38
N LYS A 887 -25.12 18.92 120.85
CA LYS A 887 -25.73 18.79 122.18
C LYS A 887 -25.78 17.30 122.54
N GLN A 888 -25.41 16.95 123.78
CA GLN A 888 -25.11 15.57 124.23
C GLN A 888 -23.87 15.02 123.47
N THR A 889 -22.63 15.36 123.81
CA THR A 889 -21.97 15.48 125.13
C THR A 889 -21.77 14.13 125.83
N ALA A 890 -20.49 13.72 125.95
CA ALA A 890 -19.89 12.84 126.98
C ALA A 890 -20.32 11.34 127.07
N SER A 891 -19.43 10.40 127.45
CA SER A 891 -17.95 10.40 127.53
C SER A 891 -17.41 8.94 127.56
N SER A 892 -16.15 8.69 127.17
CA SER A 892 -14.97 8.40 128.03
C SER A 892 -14.53 6.93 128.10
N GLY A 893 -13.29 6.65 127.64
CA GLY A 893 -12.51 5.41 127.88
C GLY A 893 -12.93 4.19 127.05
N SER A 894 -12.06 3.19 126.82
CA SER A 894 -10.58 3.12 126.86
C SER A 894 -10.12 1.78 126.23
N GLU A 895 -8.82 1.65 125.97
CA GLU A 895 -7.99 0.46 125.62
C GLU A 895 -8.64 -0.95 125.84
N ASP A 896 -8.50 -1.96 124.96
CA ASP A 896 -7.24 -2.58 124.49
C ASP A 896 -7.40 -3.56 123.28
N ASP A 897 -6.26 -3.89 122.62
CA ASP A 897 -5.85 -5.16 121.91
C ASP A 897 -6.77 -5.97 120.94
N ALA A 898 -6.27 -6.81 119.99
CA ALA A 898 -4.91 -7.14 119.53
C ALA A 898 -4.84 -7.68 118.07
N GLN A 899 -3.68 -7.42 117.43
CA GLN A 899 -2.85 -8.25 116.51
C GLN A 899 -3.43 -9.49 115.77
N VAL A 900 -3.41 -9.55 114.41
CA VAL A 900 -2.35 -10.03 113.45
C VAL A 900 -2.41 -11.54 113.07
N ALA A 901 -2.13 -11.87 111.80
CA ALA A 901 -2.13 -13.24 111.22
C ALA A 901 -0.73 -13.91 111.26
N PRO A 902 -0.60 -15.25 111.11
CA PRO A 902 -0.30 -15.81 109.77
C PRO A 902 -0.69 -17.31 109.50
N LEU A 903 -0.27 -17.80 108.32
CA LEU A 903 -0.16 -19.19 107.79
C LEU A 903 1.00 -20.02 108.47
N PRO A 904 1.30 -21.32 108.12
CA PRO A 904 0.56 -22.47 107.54
C PRO A 904 0.89 -23.86 108.24
N LEU A 905 0.84 -24.99 107.49
CA LEU A 905 1.09 -26.43 107.81
C LEU A 905 -0.11 -27.17 108.44
N ARG A 906 -0.29 -28.51 108.32
CA ARG A 906 0.57 -29.70 108.00
C ARG A 906 -0.31 -30.75 107.26
N SER A 907 0.09 -31.84 106.57
CA SER A 907 1.37 -32.58 106.34
C SER A 907 1.53 -32.86 104.81
N GLY A 908 1.94 -33.99 104.18
CA GLY A 908 2.40 -35.37 104.52
C GLY A 908 1.71 -36.46 103.63
N VAL A 909 2.28 -37.61 103.21
CA VAL A 909 3.65 -38.19 103.27
C VAL A 909 3.89 -39.16 102.07
N SER A 910 5.11 -39.16 101.46
CA SER A 910 5.81 -40.12 100.52
C SER A 910 5.03 -41.02 99.51
N GLY A 911 5.55 -41.43 98.33
CA GLY A 911 6.91 -41.49 97.76
C GLY A 911 7.33 -42.96 97.47
N GLY A 912 8.11 -43.35 96.44
CA GLY A 912 8.67 -42.64 95.28
C GLY A 912 9.69 -43.51 94.48
N SER A 913 10.27 -42.96 93.41
CA SER A 913 11.49 -43.43 92.69
C SER A 913 11.45 -44.57 91.64
N ARG A 914 12.33 -44.39 90.62
CA ARG A 914 12.94 -45.32 89.64
C ARG A 914 12.14 -46.03 88.54
N THR A 915 12.76 -45.98 87.34
CA THR A 915 12.65 -46.88 86.15
C THR A 915 11.29 -46.98 85.45
N SER A 916 11.20 -46.77 84.14
CA SER A 916 11.58 -47.68 83.03
C SER A 916 10.74 -48.96 82.95
N ARG A 917 10.22 -49.24 81.74
CA ARG A 917 9.64 -50.52 81.26
C ARG A 917 8.35 -51.01 81.94
N SER A 918 7.33 -51.20 81.09
CA SER A 918 6.56 -52.46 80.95
C SER A 918 5.56 -52.84 82.06
N SER A 919 4.41 -53.47 81.79
CA SER A 919 3.56 -53.69 80.60
C SER A 919 2.29 -54.43 81.10
N LYS A 920 1.32 -54.71 80.21
CA LYS A 920 0.26 -55.74 80.36
C LYS A 920 -0.87 -55.37 81.35
N ASN A 921 -2.12 -55.83 81.18
CA ASN A 921 -2.73 -56.50 80.02
C ASN A 921 -4.26 -56.42 80.06
N ILE A 922 -4.88 -56.43 78.87
CA ILE A 922 -6.01 -57.26 78.40
C ILE A 922 -6.17 -56.86 76.91
N LYS A 923 -5.66 -57.64 75.95
CA LYS A 923 -6.36 -58.68 75.15
C LYS A 923 -7.67 -58.16 74.52
N MET A 924 -7.95 -58.28 73.21
CA MET A 924 -7.26 -58.90 72.05
C MET A 924 -7.94 -58.37 70.74
N SER A 925 -7.45 -58.50 69.50
CA SER A 925 -6.29 -59.23 68.93
C SER A 925 -5.78 -58.62 67.58
N ASN A 926 -4.59 -59.06 67.18
CA ASN A 926 -3.95 -59.23 65.86
C ASN A 926 -4.78 -59.02 64.56
N ASN A 927 -4.26 -58.51 63.43
CA ASN A 927 -2.88 -58.17 62.96
C ASN A 927 -3.04 -57.32 61.65
N SER A 928 -2.10 -56.91 60.78
CA SER A 928 -0.63 -56.70 60.59
C SER A 928 -0.49 -56.14 59.15
N LYS A 929 0.50 -55.42 58.60
CA LYS A 929 1.84 -54.79 58.84
C LYS A 929 2.05 -53.89 57.57
N SER A 930 2.99 -52.95 57.36
CA SER A 930 3.92 -52.07 58.09
C SER A 930 4.60 -51.19 56.99
N THR A 931 5.17 -49.99 57.12
CA THR A 931 5.66 -49.18 58.27
C THR A 931 5.47 -47.66 57.95
N LYS A 932 6.42 -46.78 58.30
CA LYS A 932 6.54 -45.33 57.95
C LYS A 932 8.07 -45.02 57.77
N SER A 933 8.64 -43.81 57.59
CA SER A 933 8.19 -42.41 57.78
C SER A 933 9.14 -41.35 57.14
N THR A 934 8.60 -40.14 56.84
CA THR A 934 9.09 -38.75 57.12
C THR A 934 10.51 -38.44 57.67
N LYS A 935 11.15 -37.24 57.51
CA LYS A 935 10.99 -36.00 56.67
C LYS A 935 12.22 -35.04 56.84
N SER A 936 12.37 -34.05 55.94
CA SER A 936 12.90 -32.66 56.14
C SER A 936 14.42 -32.28 56.18
N THR A 937 14.78 -31.33 55.29
CA THR A 937 15.66 -30.12 55.42
C THR A 937 17.09 -30.11 56.00
N LYS A 938 18.07 -29.73 55.16
CA LYS A 938 19.11 -28.64 55.28
C LYS A 938 20.08 -28.75 54.08
N SER A 939 20.50 -27.74 53.32
CA SER A 939 21.12 -26.42 53.59
C SER A 939 22.67 -26.39 53.49
N GLY A 940 23.21 -26.12 52.28
CA GLY A 940 24.28 -25.11 52.11
C GLY A 940 25.70 -25.53 51.66
N LYS A 941 26.25 -24.69 50.75
CA LYS A 941 27.68 -24.37 50.47
C LYS A 941 28.64 -25.39 49.82
N LYS A 942 29.27 -24.93 48.71
CA LYS A 942 30.74 -24.84 48.41
C LYS A 942 31.61 -26.12 48.41
N ASP A 943 32.68 -26.27 47.60
CA ASP A 943 33.33 -25.40 46.59
C ASP A 943 33.99 -26.25 45.45
N SER A 944 34.56 -25.56 44.46
CA SER A 944 35.17 -25.99 43.17
C SER A 944 36.49 -26.81 43.18
N ILE A 945 37.00 -27.14 41.96
CA ILE A 945 38.35 -27.62 41.52
C ILE A 945 38.39 -29.15 41.24
N ARG A 946 38.53 -29.69 39.99
CA ARG A 946 39.65 -29.73 38.97
C ARG A 946 40.85 -30.60 39.46
N VAL A 947 41.56 -31.49 38.74
CA VAL A 947 41.93 -31.68 37.30
C VAL A 947 42.25 -33.19 37.01
N SER A 948 42.58 -33.57 35.75
CA SER A 948 43.42 -34.73 35.31
C SER A 948 42.79 -36.16 35.22
N LEU A 949 43.18 -37.09 34.31
CA LEU A 949 43.94 -37.06 33.02
C LEU A 949 43.81 -38.41 32.22
N ARG A 950 43.94 -38.41 30.88
CA ARG A 950 44.16 -39.55 29.90
C ARG A 950 43.08 -40.67 29.82
N VAL A 951 42.41 -41.00 28.69
CA VAL A 951 42.84 -41.40 27.30
C VAL A 951 43.41 -42.84 27.29
N PRO A 952 42.82 -43.83 26.54
CA PRO A 952 42.92 -43.87 25.06
C PRO A 952 41.77 -44.49 24.21
N THR A 953 41.70 -44.05 22.92
CA THR A 953 41.21 -44.74 21.68
C THR A 953 39.76 -45.30 21.62
N THR A 954 39.01 -45.23 20.50
CA THR A 954 39.37 -45.31 19.06
C THR A 954 38.58 -44.39 18.10
N ILE A 955 39.24 -43.95 17.01
CA ILE A 955 38.85 -44.00 15.57
C ILE A 955 37.32 -44.03 15.24
N ARG A 956 36.71 -43.18 14.37
CA ARG A 956 37.21 -42.25 13.33
C ARG A 956 36.21 -41.09 13.05
N LYS A 957 36.74 -39.95 12.57
CA LYS A 957 36.22 -38.90 11.63
C LYS A 957 34.80 -39.08 11.01
N THR A 958 33.98 -38.06 10.70
CA THR A 958 34.02 -36.55 10.66
C THR A 958 32.59 -36.06 10.28
N SER A 959 32.13 -34.80 10.37
CA SER A 959 32.57 -33.50 10.92
C SER A 959 31.31 -32.61 11.00
N ALA A 960 30.88 -32.12 12.17
CA ALA A 960 31.27 -30.84 12.76
C ALA A 960 30.62 -29.60 12.08
N SER A 961 29.70 -28.97 12.82
CA SER A 961 28.90 -27.78 12.46
C SER A 961 29.61 -26.46 12.83
N VAL A 962 28.84 -25.34 12.93
CA VAL A 962 29.19 -24.04 13.55
C VAL A 962 30.01 -23.07 12.67
N SER A 963 29.70 -21.76 12.53
CA SER A 963 28.47 -20.97 12.79
C SER A 963 28.57 -19.56 12.19
N ALA A 964 27.41 -18.93 11.95
CA ALA A 964 27.12 -17.48 11.96
C ALA A 964 27.85 -16.52 10.98
N LEU A 965 27.09 -15.60 10.37
CA LEU A 965 27.41 -14.16 10.38
C LEU A 965 26.16 -13.29 10.08
N ASN A 966 26.34 -11.97 10.12
CA ASN A 966 25.29 -10.94 10.00
C ASN A 966 25.09 -10.39 8.57
N SER A 967 23.86 -9.91 8.31
CA SER A 967 23.53 -8.66 7.60
C SER A 967 23.86 -8.43 6.11
N THR A 968 22.83 -7.94 5.39
CA THR A 968 22.85 -6.95 4.27
C THR A 968 23.77 -7.13 3.06
N GLN A 969 23.16 -7.47 1.90
CA GLN A 969 23.12 -6.70 0.63
C GLN A 969 22.29 -7.53 -0.38
N VAL A 970 21.22 -7.03 -1.01
CA VAL A 970 21.23 -6.14 -2.20
C VAL A 970 22.09 -6.71 -3.34
N THR A 971 21.45 -7.46 -4.24
CA THR A 971 22.04 -7.90 -5.51
C THR A 971 21.09 -7.62 -6.68
N THR A 972 21.51 -6.72 -7.56
CA THR A 972 20.87 -6.44 -8.84
C THR A 972 21.08 -7.60 -9.81
N PHE A 973 20.02 -8.09 -10.45
CA PHE A 973 20.16 -9.00 -11.60
C PHE A 973 20.17 -8.20 -12.91
N SER A 974 21.31 -8.20 -13.60
CA SER A 974 21.40 -7.79 -15.01
C SER A 974 21.14 -9.01 -15.90
N PRO A 975 20.33 -8.92 -16.96
CA PRO A 975 20.10 -10.03 -17.88
C PRO A 975 21.29 -10.23 -18.82
N THR A 976 21.76 -11.48 -18.95
CA THR A 976 22.65 -11.89 -20.05
C THR A 976 21.83 -12.51 -21.19
N PRO A 977 22.16 -12.25 -22.47
CA PRO A 977 21.37 -12.70 -23.60
C PRO A 977 21.55 -14.21 -23.87
N MET A 978 20.46 -14.92 -24.15
CA MET A 978 20.51 -16.30 -24.65
C MET A 978 20.84 -16.33 -26.14
N GLY A 979 21.87 -17.09 -26.52
CA GLY A 979 22.16 -17.42 -27.91
C GLY A 979 21.17 -18.46 -28.50
N PRO A 980 21.16 -18.63 -29.84
CA PRO A 980 20.17 -19.44 -30.54
C PRO A 980 20.33 -20.96 -30.27
N ARG A 981 19.20 -21.67 -30.27
CA ARG A 981 19.16 -23.15 -30.20
C ARG A 981 19.41 -23.76 -31.59
N PRO A 982 20.13 -24.91 -31.70
CA PRO A 982 20.39 -25.57 -32.97
C PRO A 982 19.15 -26.31 -33.52
N PRO A 983 19.07 -26.55 -34.85
CA PRO A 983 17.91 -27.16 -35.49
C PRO A 983 17.80 -28.69 -35.29
N TRP A 984 16.58 -29.18 -35.51
CA TRP A 984 16.12 -30.55 -35.27
C TRP A 984 16.81 -31.59 -36.17
N LYS A 985 17.22 -32.72 -35.58
CA LYS A 985 17.67 -33.91 -36.34
C LYS A 985 16.52 -34.88 -36.56
N TRP A 986 16.35 -35.31 -37.81
CA TRP A 986 15.37 -36.33 -38.20
C TRP A 986 15.69 -37.69 -37.56
N LYS A 987 14.69 -38.34 -36.97
CA LYS A 987 14.75 -39.77 -36.66
C LYS A 987 14.51 -40.59 -37.93
N LYS A 988 15.29 -41.65 -38.13
CA LYS A 988 14.88 -42.82 -38.93
C LYS A 988 14.27 -43.90 -38.00
N PRO A 989 13.47 -44.84 -38.53
CA PRO A 989 12.83 -45.86 -37.71
C PRO A 989 13.83 -46.81 -37.05
N ASP A 990 13.47 -47.35 -35.89
CA ASP A 990 14.21 -48.41 -35.22
C ASP A 990 14.06 -49.73 -35.99
N ASP A 991 15.17 -50.46 -36.16
CA ASP A 991 15.15 -51.87 -36.58
C ASP A 991 15.65 -52.75 -35.43
N THR A 992 15.13 -53.97 -35.35
CA THR A 992 15.27 -54.85 -34.20
C THR A 992 16.53 -55.72 -34.30
N THR A 993 17.30 -55.87 -33.20
CA THR A 993 17.51 -57.19 -32.53
C THR A 993 18.63 -57.21 -31.45
N SER A 994 18.22 -57.57 -30.23
CA SER A 994 18.90 -58.54 -29.34
C SER A 994 20.24 -58.26 -28.61
N ARG A 995 20.28 -58.75 -27.36
CA ARG A 995 21.40 -59.37 -26.63
C ARG A 995 22.68 -58.57 -26.31
N ALA A 996 22.63 -57.95 -25.13
CA ALA A 996 23.40 -58.36 -23.94
C ALA A 996 24.91 -58.68 -24.07
N LYS A 997 25.72 -57.81 -23.45
CA LYS A 997 26.66 -58.22 -22.39
C LYS A 997 26.83 -57.11 -21.36
#